data_AF-A0A6I5QNL5-F1
#
_entry.id   AF-A0A6I5QNL5-F1
#
_cell.length_a   1.000
_cell.length_b   1.000
_cell.length_c   1.000
_cell.angle_alpha   90.00
_cell.angle_beta   90.00
_cell.angle_gamma   90.00
#
_symmetry.space_group_name_H-M   'P 1'
#
loop_
_entity.id
_entity.type
_entity.pdbx_description
1 polymer ?
#
loop_
_entity_poly.entity_id
_entity_poly.type
_entity_poly.pdbx_seq_one_letter_code
_entity_poly.pdbx_strand_id
1 'polypeptide(L)'
;MGKRLKKWMPWIALSGVSALGLGVTLAFANTAGWLSGRSRATGTLANISQSAKHLADADSQVFALALQPPARRAEALNAIASQRKSSDQVRARYLLASDLIAQGQGGQALPLLETLPEDYPVLAVHTRIKQGEAQNVSGQPEAAQKTWKTVLQTDGDQPAAAEALFHLGQQQPEYWEQLIQEFPAHPRSVEIAYKKLVETPNHPSEKALLMVMARHGLYHPEVLTMVDRLVETYGAQLTPEDWQAVGFANWENQRYKAAGEAYSKAPATPQTRYRAARGLEIGAQRTAAIAGYRALNTQFPDAPETATGLLKLSYLVNEEAALGVLDQVIQRFPDHAGEALLEKAKLLDALNSPDTAAKAREILLTEYSASEAAATLRARYARNASTAGNWSGALKWADELLKENADADNAAEIGFWAGKWALRAGQTQDAAKRFEGVIREYPESYFAWRSAVYLGWEVGDFQTVRSLQPTVVLPTRRDPLPAGSDTLQELYLLGQDREAWAVWQVEFSDPQNPSLEEQFTDGVLRVGVGDNLDGMFMVSSLHWRDEPEAQTIYPTLRQHPAYGQTLYPFPFADAIAQWSAQRNLNPLLVTALIRQESRFEPQIRSVVGAAGLMQVMPETAAWIQTQTEIPTYDLDNPNDNIKLGTWYLDYTHQEYSNHSLYAVASYNAGPGNVADWIARQNYLDTDDFVDKIPFPETKDYVKSVFGGYWNYLRLYNPEIAQRLQKTRRNGSS
;
A
#
# COMPACT_ATOMS: atom_id res chain seq x y z
N MET A 1 -16.22 -11.86 16.66
CA MET A 1 -15.35 -10.98 17.46
C MET A 1 -14.85 -9.95 16.45
N GLY A 2 -15.67 -8.93 16.23
CA GLY A 2 -15.78 -8.26 14.96
C GLY A 2 -15.55 -6.76 15.11
N LYS A 3 -14.29 -6.35 15.07
CA LYS A 3 -13.96 -5.03 14.59
C LYS A 3 -13.36 -5.25 13.19
N ARG A 4 -13.98 -4.65 12.18
CA ARG A 4 -13.55 -4.73 10.79
C ARG A 4 -13.47 -3.32 10.26
N LEU A 5 -12.25 -2.90 9.93
CA LEU A 5 -11.84 -1.70 9.20
C LEU A 5 -12.23 -0.39 9.90
N LYS A 6 -11.28 0.15 10.66
CA LYS A 6 -11.29 1.53 11.20
C LYS A 6 -11.80 2.52 10.14
N LYS A 7 -12.88 3.21 10.48
CA LYS A 7 -13.54 4.20 9.63
C LYS A 7 -12.85 5.57 9.73
N TRP A 8 -11.59 5.63 9.32
CA TRP A 8 -10.94 6.84 8.79
C TRP A 8 -10.04 6.41 7.63
N MET A 9 -10.59 6.40 6.43
CA MET A 9 -9.81 6.93 5.32
C MET A 9 -9.81 8.44 5.55
N PRO A 10 -8.65 9.13 5.66
CA PRO A 10 -8.65 10.56 5.37
C PRO A 10 -9.39 10.74 4.05
N TRP A 11 -10.13 11.84 3.94
CA TRP A 11 -10.50 12.37 2.65
C TRP A 11 -9.21 12.81 1.94
N ILE A 12 -8.38 11.87 1.52
CA ILE A 12 -7.62 12.06 0.31
C ILE A 12 -8.68 11.95 -0.80
N ALA A 13 -9.50 13.01 -0.89
CA ALA A 13 -10.01 13.45 -2.16
C ALA A 13 -8.77 13.62 -3.01
N LEU A 14 -8.59 12.65 -3.88
CA LEU A 14 -7.51 12.58 -4.82
C LEU A 14 -8.20 13.15 -6.08
N SER A 15 -8.23 14.47 -6.19
CA SER A 15 -8.74 15.23 -7.34
C SER A 15 -7.53 15.92 -7.98
N GLY A 16 -6.80 15.30 -8.90
CA GLY A 16 -7.20 14.21 -9.76
C GLY A 16 -6.40 12.94 -9.56
N VAL A 17 -7.05 11.92 -9.00
CA VAL A 17 -7.02 10.48 -9.33
C VAL A 17 -8.12 9.97 -8.42
N SER A 18 -9.40 10.02 -8.82
CA SER A 18 -10.47 9.43 -8.00
C SER A 18 -10.24 7.92 -7.85
N ALA A 19 -9.47 7.51 -6.84
CA ALA A 19 -9.00 6.14 -6.65
C ALA A 19 -8.47 5.90 -5.22
N LEU A 20 -9.29 6.17 -4.21
CA LEU A 20 -9.02 5.70 -2.85
C LEU A 20 -10.30 5.11 -2.26
N GLY A 21 -10.28 3.80 -2.00
CA GLY A 21 -11.44 3.11 -1.46
C GLY A 21 -11.42 1.58 -1.41
N LEU A 22 -10.35 0.98 -0.87
CA LEU A 22 -10.39 -0.16 0.06
C LEU A 22 -11.18 -1.45 -0.28
N GLY A 23 -10.49 -2.60 -0.28
CA GLY A 23 -11.13 -3.84 0.19
C GLY A 23 -10.25 -5.08 0.31
N VAL A 24 -9.35 -5.15 1.29
CA VAL A 24 -8.81 -6.43 1.76
C VAL A 24 -9.74 -7.05 2.81
N THR A 25 -9.97 -8.37 2.69
CA THR A 25 -10.83 -9.21 3.53
C THR A 25 -10.03 -10.23 4.36
N LEU A 26 -10.58 -10.70 5.49
CA LEU A 26 -10.40 -12.08 5.99
C LEU A 26 -11.62 -12.57 6.77
N ALA A 27 -12.10 -13.77 6.37
CA ALA A 27 -12.36 -15.04 7.10
C ALA A 27 -13.24 -15.05 8.39
N PHE A 28 -13.97 -16.12 8.79
CA PHE A 28 -13.70 -17.58 8.75
C PHE A 28 -14.94 -18.52 8.65
N ALA A 29 -14.62 -19.81 8.46
CA ALA A 29 -15.42 -20.98 8.11
C ALA A 29 -16.24 -21.66 9.22
N ASN A 30 -17.34 -22.33 8.81
CA ASN A 30 -17.71 -23.69 9.23
C ASN A 30 -18.87 -24.24 8.40
N THR A 31 -18.59 -25.13 7.44
CA THR A 31 -19.40 -26.34 7.15
C THR A 31 -18.52 -27.37 6.43
N ALA A 32 -18.38 -28.55 7.03
CA ALA A 32 -17.58 -29.65 6.53
C ALA A 32 -18.33 -30.44 5.44
N GLY A 33 -17.59 -30.90 4.42
CA GLY A 33 -18.05 -31.97 3.52
C GLY A 33 -17.37 -32.00 2.15
N TRP A 34 -16.26 -32.75 2.05
CA TRP A 34 -15.78 -33.45 0.84
C TRP A 34 -15.06 -32.65 -0.28
N LEU A 35 -13.72 -32.60 -0.22
CA LEU A 35 -12.80 -33.24 -1.18
C LEU A 35 -11.37 -33.20 -0.60
N SER A 36 -10.75 -34.37 -0.57
CA SER A 36 -9.49 -34.71 0.09
C SER A 36 -8.25 -34.23 -0.67
N GLY A 37 -7.23 -33.77 0.07
CA GLY A 37 -5.84 -33.95 -0.35
C GLY A 37 -4.85 -32.80 -0.18
N ARG A 38 -4.73 -32.19 1.01
CA ARG A 38 -3.47 -31.71 1.64
C ARG A 38 -3.80 -31.07 2.98
N SER A 39 -3.22 -31.59 4.05
CA SER A 39 -3.39 -31.11 5.41
C SER A 39 -2.93 -29.67 5.56
N ARG A 40 -3.84 -28.75 5.89
CA ARG A 40 -3.49 -27.45 6.48
C ARG A 40 -2.77 -27.74 7.81
N ALA A 41 -1.46 -27.56 7.83
CA ALA A 41 -0.69 -27.57 9.07
C ALA A 41 -1.08 -26.32 9.88
N THR A 42 -1.86 -26.53 10.93
CA THR A 42 -2.09 -25.55 12.00
C THR A 42 -0.76 -25.34 12.75
N GLY A 43 0.01 -24.33 12.34
CA GLY A 43 1.35 -24.05 12.88
C GLY A 43 1.71 -22.57 12.90
N THR A 44 0.78 -21.69 13.31
CA THR A 44 0.95 -20.23 13.24
C THR A 44 2.01 -19.64 14.19
N LEU A 45 2.37 -20.34 15.28
CA LEU A 45 3.51 -19.93 16.13
C LEU A 45 4.79 -20.72 15.85
N ALA A 46 4.67 -21.94 15.31
CA ALA A 46 5.82 -22.76 14.95
C ALA A 46 6.53 -22.19 13.70
N ASN A 47 5.78 -21.65 12.73
CA ASN A 47 6.36 -21.09 11.49
C ASN A 47 7.18 -19.82 11.72
N ILE A 48 6.82 -18.94 12.66
CA ILE A 48 7.67 -17.79 13.04
C ILE A 48 8.99 -18.28 13.70
N SER A 49 8.92 -19.39 14.44
CA SER A 49 10.12 -20.01 15.02
C SER A 49 10.95 -20.85 14.03
N GLN A 50 10.34 -21.23 12.89
CA GLN A 50 10.97 -22.05 11.85
C GLN A 50 11.59 -21.18 10.75
N SER A 51 11.01 -20.01 10.43
CA SER A 51 11.70 -18.94 9.70
C SER A 51 12.86 -18.37 10.53
N ALA A 52 12.77 -18.38 11.86
CA ALA A 52 13.92 -18.12 12.75
C ALA A 52 15.00 -19.22 12.73
N LYS A 53 14.76 -20.40 12.13
CA LYS A 53 15.81 -21.43 11.96
C LYS A 53 16.76 -21.15 10.78
N HIS A 54 16.43 -20.20 9.91
CA HIS A 54 17.34 -19.67 8.86
C HIS A 54 18.20 -18.48 9.32
N LEU A 55 18.31 -18.25 10.63
CA LEU A 55 19.25 -17.30 11.23
C LEU A 55 20.72 -17.77 11.19
N ALA A 56 21.05 -18.81 10.42
CA ALA A 56 22.43 -19.29 10.29
C ALA A 56 23.33 -18.35 9.48
N ASP A 57 22.78 -17.40 8.70
CA ASP A 57 23.52 -16.60 7.71
C ASP A 57 23.12 -15.10 7.66
N ALA A 58 22.66 -14.54 8.78
CA ALA A 58 22.33 -13.10 8.85
C ALA A 58 23.50 -12.17 8.43
N ASP A 59 24.73 -12.68 8.44
CA ASP A 59 25.97 -11.96 8.09
C ASP A 59 26.51 -12.26 6.68
N SER A 60 25.69 -12.83 5.78
CA SER A 60 26.07 -13.06 4.38
C SER A 60 26.59 -11.77 3.70
N GLN A 61 27.80 -11.85 3.14
CA GLN A 61 28.38 -10.72 2.40
C GLN A 61 27.64 -10.49 1.09
N VAL A 62 27.05 -11.54 0.51
CA VAL A 62 26.31 -11.42 -0.75
C VAL A 62 24.99 -10.68 -0.57
N PHE A 63 24.27 -10.89 0.54
CA PHE A 63 23.06 -10.11 0.83
C PHE A 63 23.33 -8.61 0.96
N ALA A 64 24.52 -8.21 1.45
CA ALA A 64 24.94 -6.79 1.48
C ALA A 64 25.26 -6.20 0.09
N LEU A 65 25.53 -7.06 -0.90
CA LEU A 65 25.78 -6.69 -2.30
C LEU A 65 24.52 -6.77 -3.16
N ALA A 66 23.52 -7.55 -2.74
CA ALA A 66 22.32 -7.89 -3.51
C ALA A 66 21.46 -6.68 -3.92
N LEU A 67 21.50 -5.58 -3.17
CA LEU A 67 20.74 -4.37 -3.49
C LEU A 67 21.56 -3.33 -4.28
N GLN A 68 22.83 -3.60 -4.54
CA GLN A 68 23.66 -2.71 -5.36
C GLN A 68 23.41 -2.95 -6.85
N PRO A 69 23.54 -1.91 -7.70
CA PRO A 69 23.50 -2.08 -9.15
C PRO A 69 24.52 -3.14 -9.62
N PRO A 70 24.19 -3.99 -10.62
CA PRO A 70 25.08 -5.05 -11.12
C PRO A 70 26.52 -4.59 -11.38
N ALA A 71 26.68 -3.43 -12.00
CA ALA A 71 28.00 -2.85 -12.28
C ALA A 71 28.85 -2.56 -11.04
N ARG A 72 28.23 -2.24 -9.89
CA ARG A 72 28.95 -1.94 -8.64
C ARG A 72 29.30 -3.18 -7.82
N ARG A 73 28.56 -4.28 -8.01
CA ARG A 73 28.78 -5.53 -7.25
C ARG A 73 29.58 -6.60 -7.99
N ALA A 74 29.75 -6.48 -9.31
CA ALA A 74 30.35 -7.52 -10.15
C ALA A 74 31.73 -8.00 -9.66
N GLU A 75 32.66 -7.09 -9.35
CA GLU A 75 34.01 -7.45 -8.90
C GLU A 75 33.98 -8.18 -7.55
N ALA A 76 33.21 -7.68 -6.59
CA ALA A 76 33.06 -8.29 -5.27
C ALA A 76 32.41 -9.68 -5.37
N LEU A 77 31.36 -9.84 -6.18
CA LEU A 77 30.73 -11.14 -6.41
C LEU A 77 31.70 -12.12 -7.07
N ASN A 78 32.49 -11.69 -8.06
CA ASN A 78 33.48 -12.55 -8.71
C ASN A 78 34.57 -13.02 -7.74
N ALA A 79 35.03 -12.12 -6.85
CA ALA A 79 35.98 -12.45 -5.81
C ALA A 79 35.42 -13.49 -4.83
N ILE A 80 34.15 -13.36 -4.41
CA ILE A 80 33.47 -14.31 -3.52
C ILE A 80 33.20 -15.65 -4.23
N ALA A 81 32.76 -15.62 -5.49
CA ALA A 81 32.48 -16.79 -6.32
C ALA A 81 33.71 -17.69 -6.51
N SER A 82 34.91 -17.10 -6.50
CA SER A 82 36.20 -17.78 -6.67
C SER A 82 36.76 -18.37 -5.37
N GLN A 83 36.09 -18.17 -4.23
CA GLN A 83 36.54 -18.70 -2.93
C GLN A 83 36.23 -20.19 -2.78
N ARG A 84 36.68 -20.76 -1.66
CA ARG A 84 36.26 -22.11 -1.24
C ARG A 84 34.75 -22.17 -1.08
N LYS A 85 34.17 -23.35 -1.36
CA LYS A 85 32.72 -23.61 -1.25
C LYS A 85 32.17 -23.16 0.11
N SER A 86 31.15 -22.31 0.07
CA SER A 86 30.42 -21.74 1.22
C SER A 86 29.03 -21.26 0.75
N SER A 87 28.15 -20.89 1.67
CA SER A 87 26.84 -20.30 1.33
C SER A 87 26.98 -18.99 0.55
N ASP A 88 27.91 -18.11 0.95
CA ASP A 88 28.23 -16.89 0.20
C ASP A 88 28.81 -17.19 -1.19
N GLN A 89 29.62 -18.23 -1.33
CA GLN A 89 30.20 -18.58 -2.64
C GLN A 89 29.12 -19.03 -3.64
N VAL A 90 28.16 -19.86 -3.21
CA VAL A 90 27.08 -20.32 -4.10
C VAL A 90 26.09 -19.19 -4.44
N ARG A 91 25.77 -18.32 -3.47
CA ARG A 91 24.97 -17.10 -3.68
C ARG A 91 25.64 -16.15 -4.67
N ALA A 92 26.95 -15.92 -4.52
CA ALA A 92 27.70 -15.03 -5.39
C ALA A 92 27.75 -15.55 -6.83
N ARG A 93 27.97 -16.86 -7.00
CA ARG A 93 27.93 -17.51 -8.33
C ARG A 93 26.56 -17.36 -8.98
N TYR A 94 25.48 -17.62 -8.25
CA TYR A 94 24.12 -17.49 -8.76
C TYR A 94 23.78 -16.05 -9.17
N LEU A 95 24.08 -15.09 -8.31
CA LEU A 95 23.78 -13.68 -8.56
C LEU A 95 24.63 -13.11 -9.71
N LEU A 96 25.92 -13.42 -9.76
CA LEU A 96 26.81 -13.01 -10.85
C LEU A 96 26.39 -13.65 -12.19
N ALA A 97 26.02 -14.92 -12.18
CA ALA A 97 25.52 -15.59 -13.39
C ALA A 97 24.24 -14.92 -13.90
N SER A 98 23.32 -14.55 -13.01
CA SER A 98 22.08 -13.84 -13.35
C SER A 98 22.38 -12.46 -13.97
N ASP A 99 23.32 -11.71 -13.38
CA ASP A 99 23.78 -10.42 -13.92
C ASP A 99 24.39 -10.57 -15.33
N LEU A 100 25.21 -11.61 -15.56
CA LEU A 100 25.84 -11.89 -16.85
C LEU A 100 24.83 -12.33 -17.91
N ILE A 101 23.85 -13.17 -17.56
CA ILE A 101 22.77 -13.58 -18.47
C ILE A 101 21.98 -12.36 -18.94
N ALA A 102 21.60 -11.47 -18.01
CA ALA A 102 20.88 -10.23 -18.32
C ALA A 102 21.67 -9.29 -19.26
N GLN A 103 23.00 -9.35 -19.21
CA GLN A 103 23.90 -8.59 -20.09
C GLN A 103 24.20 -9.28 -21.43
N GLY A 104 23.57 -10.41 -21.74
CA GLY A 104 23.83 -11.18 -22.96
C GLY A 104 25.11 -12.01 -22.90
N GLN A 105 25.74 -12.17 -21.74
CA GLN A 105 27.03 -12.82 -21.54
C GLN A 105 26.90 -14.27 -21.06
N GLY A 106 25.97 -15.04 -21.65
CA GLY A 106 25.65 -16.41 -21.23
C GLY A 106 26.86 -17.35 -21.18
N GLY A 107 27.82 -17.21 -22.10
CA GLY A 107 29.05 -18.00 -22.10
C GLY A 107 29.91 -17.82 -20.84
N GLN A 108 29.93 -16.62 -20.26
CA GLN A 108 30.64 -16.35 -18.99
C GLN A 108 29.84 -16.82 -17.77
N ALA A 109 28.50 -16.89 -17.89
CA ALA A 109 27.64 -17.38 -16.82
C ALA A 109 27.70 -18.92 -16.65
N LEU A 110 27.93 -19.67 -17.72
CA LEU A 110 27.86 -21.14 -17.69
C LEU A 110 28.82 -21.80 -16.67
N PRO A 111 30.11 -21.45 -16.59
CA PRO A 111 31.03 -22.02 -15.58
C PRO A 111 30.58 -21.73 -14.13
N LEU A 112 29.93 -20.58 -13.91
CA LEU A 112 29.41 -20.23 -12.59
C LEU A 112 28.24 -21.14 -12.20
N LEU A 113 27.49 -21.67 -13.15
CA LEU A 113 26.28 -22.44 -12.92
C LEU A 113 26.50 -23.96 -12.89
N GLU A 114 27.60 -24.48 -13.44
CA GLU A 114 27.78 -25.92 -13.74
C GLU A 114 27.50 -26.87 -12.56
N THR A 115 28.02 -26.58 -11.36
CA THR A 115 27.84 -27.40 -10.15
C THR A 115 26.83 -26.85 -9.14
N LEU A 116 26.22 -25.71 -9.46
CA LEU A 116 25.33 -25.03 -8.52
C LEU A 116 24.05 -25.80 -8.19
N PRO A 117 23.40 -26.58 -9.08
CA PRO A 117 22.20 -27.31 -8.70
C PRO A 117 22.42 -28.29 -7.55
N GLU A 118 23.61 -28.88 -7.46
CA GLU A 118 24.01 -29.80 -6.39
C GLU A 118 24.56 -29.06 -5.17
N ASP A 119 25.27 -27.95 -5.40
CA ASP A 119 25.90 -27.15 -4.34
C ASP A 119 24.92 -26.19 -3.64
N TYR A 120 23.78 -25.88 -4.26
CA TYR A 120 22.82 -24.88 -3.81
C TYR A 120 21.35 -25.39 -3.84
N PRO A 121 20.98 -26.34 -2.95
CA PRO A 121 19.71 -27.07 -3.04
C PRO A 121 18.46 -26.19 -3.03
N VAL A 122 18.45 -25.10 -2.25
CA VAL A 122 17.29 -24.18 -2.15
C VAL A 122 16.96 -23.51 -3.49
N LEU A 123 17.96 -23.25 -4.34
CA LEU A 123 17.80 -22.68 -5.68
C LEU A 123 18.20 -23.66 -6.79
N ALA A 124 18.15 -24.98 -6.54
CA ALA A 124 18.62 -25.97 -7.51
C ALA A 124 17.89 -25.88 -8.86
N VAL A 125 16.56 -25.81 -8.83
CA VAL A 125 15.71 -25.70 -10.03
C VAL A 125 15.95 -24.36 -10.74
N HIS A 126 15.97 -23.25 -10.00
CA HIS A 126 16.26 -21.92 -10.53
C HIS A 126 17.63 -21.86 -11.20
N THR A 127 18.63 -22.53 -10.63
CA THR A 127 19.96 -22.63 -11.23
C THR A 127 19.91 -23.37 -12.56
N ARG A 128 19.18 -24.51 -12.65
CA ARG A 128 19.00 -25.23 -13.93
C ARG A 128 18.26 -24.38 -14.97
N ILE A 129 17.27 -23.58 -14.55
CA ILE A 129 16.62 -22.61 -15.44
C ILE A 129 17.65 -21.60 -15.97
N LYS A 130 18.47 -20.99 -15.09
CA LYS A 130 19.57 -20.08 -15.49
C LYS A 130 20.60 -20.74 -16.40
N GLN A 131 20.90 -22.04 -16.21
CA GLN A 131 21.79 -22.79 -17.12
C GLN A 131 21.21 -22.85 -18.54
N GLY A 132 19.91 -23.16 -18.66
CA GLY A 132 19.21 -23.15 -19.95
C GLY A 132 19.15 -21.75 -20.58
N GLU A 133 18.87 -20.71 -19.80
CA GLU A 133 18.91 -19.33 -20.26
C GLU A 133 20.31 -18.93 -20.76
N ALA A 134 21.36 -19.24 -20.00
CA ALA A 134 22.75 -18.98 -20.37
C ALA A 134 23.15 -19.72 -21.66
N GLN A 135 22.77 -21.00 -21.79
CA GLN A 135 22.97 -21.79 -23.01
C GLN A 135 22.28 -21.10 -24.19
N ASN A 136 21.01 -20.72 -24.05
CA ASN A 136 20.24 -20.10 -25.12
C ASN A 136 20.85 -18.75 -25.57
N VAL A 137 21.17 -17.87 -24.62
CA VAL A 137 21.81 -16.57 -24.89
C VAL A 137 23.21 -16.73 -25.48
N SER A 138 23.92 -17.82 -25.17
CA SER A 138 25.22 -18.15 -25.77
C SER A 138 25.16 -18.82 -27.14
N GLY A 139 23.97 -18.94 -27.75
CA GLY A 139 23.78 -19.57 -29.05
C GLY A 139 23.76 -21.10 -29.03
N GLN A 140 23.39 -21.72 -27.89
CA GLN A 140 23.29 -23.17 -27.70
C GLN A 140 21.82 -23.63 -27.42
N PRO A 141 20.87 -23.40 -28.34
CA PRO A 141 19.45 -23.64 -28.08
C PRO A 141 19.10 -25.13 -27.88
N GLU A 142 19.80 -26.06 -28.53
CA GLU A 142 19.57 -27.50 -28.33
C GLU A 142 19.96 -27.96 -26.93
N ALA A 143 21.07 -27.43 -26.41
CA ALA A 143 21.50 -27.67 -25.03
C ALA A 143 20.49 -27.09 -24.04
N ALA A 144 20.02 -25.87 -24.29
CA ALA A 144 18.99 -25.21 -23.47
C ALA A 144 17.71 -26.05 -23.38
N GLN A 145 17.21 -26.54 -24.51
CA GLN A 145 16.03 -27.41 -24.54
C GLN A 145 16.22 -28.70 -23.76
N LYS A 146 17.40 -29.32 -23.86
CA LYS A 146 17.70 -30.53 -23.10
C LYS A 146 17.67 -30.22 -21.59
N THR A 147 18.28 -29.12 -21.17
CA THR A 147 18.30 -28.66 -19.78
C THR A 147 16.88 -28.42 -19.25
N TRP A 148 16.03 -27.69 -19.98
CA TRP A 148 14.65 -27.45 -19.57
C TRP A 148 13.81 -28.73 -19.52
N LYS A 149 13.99 -29.65 -20.47
CA LYS A 149 13.33 -30.97 -20.43
C LYS A 149 13.76 -31.79 -19.22
N THR A 150 15.03 -31.70 -18.80
CA THR A 150 15.49 -32.32 -17.56
C THR A 150 14.80 -31.74 -16.35
N VAL A 151 14.62 -30.41 -16.27
CA VAL A 151 13.85 -29.77 -15.18
C VAL A 151 12.44 -30.34 -15.08
N LEU A 152 11.73 -30.49 -16.20
CA LEU A 152 10.38 -31.07 -16.20
C LEU A 152 10.35 -32.53 -15.75
N GLN A 153 11.43 -33.28 -15.98
CA GLN A 153 11.53 -34.69 -15.59
C GLN A 153 11.84 -34.87 -14.10
N THR A 154 12.60 -33.96 -13.49
CA THR A 154 13.08 -34.10 -12.10
C THR A 154 12.29 -33.27 -11.10
N ASP A 155 11.84 -32.08 -11.51
CA ASP A 155 11.32 -31.03 -10.62
C ASP A 155 10.08 -30.34 -11.22
N GLY A 156 9.32 -31.05 -12.07
CA GLY A 156 8.21 -30.49 -12.84
C GLY A 156 7.05 -29.94 -12.01
N ASP A 157 6.96 -30.24 -10.72
CA ASP A 157 5.94 -29.73 -9.80
C ASP A 157 6.33 -28.41 -9.09
N GLN A 158 7.58 -27.98 -9.22
CA GLN A 158 8.08 -26.75 -8.61
C GLN A 158 7.66 -25.52 -9.42
N PRO A 159 7.32 -24.37 -8.78
CA PRO A 159 6.91 -23.16 -9.50
C PRO A 159 7.89 -22.72 -10.61
N ALA A 160 9.19 -22.89 -10.38
CA ALA A 160 10.23 -22.54 -11.36
C ALA A 160 10.18 -23.38 -12.65
N ALA A 161 9.56 -24.57 -12.64
CA ALA A 161 9.37 -25.38 -13.84
C ALA A 161 8.48 -24.67 -14.88
N ALA A 162 7.65 -23.72 -14.46
CA ALA A 162 6.87 -22.88 -15.36
C ALA A 162 7.75 -22.10 -16.35
N GLU A 163 8.95 -21.65 -15.94
CA GLU A 163 9.88 -20.99 -16.89
C GLU A 163 10.44 -21.97 -17.92
N ALA A 164 10.71 -23.23 -17.54
CA ALA A 164 11.12 -24.27 -18.50
C ALA A 164 10.01 -24.56 -19.51
N LEU A 165 8.76 -24.71 -19.06
CA LEU A 165 7.59 -24.87 -19.92
C LEU A 165 7.41 -23.66 -20.85
N PHE A 166 7.62 -22.44 -20.35
CA PHE A 166 7.49 -21.21 -21.12
C PHE A 166 8.49 -21.18 -22.28
N HIS A 167 9.75 -21.49 -21.99
CA HIS A 167 10.82 -21.52 -22.99
C HIS A 167 10.63 -22.62 -24.04
N LEU A 168 10.29 -23.85 -23.62
CA LEU A 168 10.01 -24.95 -24.54
C LEU A 168 8.80 -24.65 -25.42
N GLY A 169 7.79 -23.98 -24.86
CA GLY A 169 6.57 -23.62 -25.56
C GLY A 169 6.73 -22.64 -26.71
N GLN A 170 7.85 -21.90 -26.76
CA GLN A 170 8.16 -21.03 -27.91
C GLN A 170 8.32 -21.80 -29.22
N GLN A 171 8.69 -23.09 -29.15
CA GLN A 171 8.82 -23.97 -30.32
C GLN A 171 7.76 -25.07 -30.35
N GLN A 172 7.28 -25.50 -29.18
CA GLN A 172 6.35 -26.61 -28.98
C GLN A 172 5.15 -26.13 -28.15
N PRO A 173 4.12 -25.49 -28.77
CA PRO A 173 3.03 -24.83 -28.05
C PRO A 173 2.25 -25.69 -27.06
N GLU A 174 2.35 -27.03 -27.13
CA GLU A 174 1.81 -27.96 -26.15
C GLU A 174 2.34 -27.72 -24.72
N TYR A 175 3.58 -27.26 -24.56
CA TYR A 175 4.12 -26.93 -23.23
C TYR A 175 3.47 -25.66 -22.65
N TRP A 176 2.97 -24.74 -23.48
CA TRP A 176 2.21 -23.59 -22.99
C TRP A 176 0.84 -24.00 -22.47
N GLU A 177 0.20 -25.01 -23.06
CA GLU A 177 -1.05 -25.57 -22.51
C GLU A 177 -0.79 -26.26 -21.16
N GLN A 178 0.29 -27.04 -21.07
CA GLN A 178 0.72 -27.66 -19.81
C GLN A 178 1.02 -26.59 -18.73
N LEU A 179 1.70 -25.50 -19.10
CA LEU A 179 2.01 -24.39 -18.20
C LEU A 179 0.75 -23.80 -17.59
N ILE A 180 -0.23 -23.43 -18.43
CA ILE A 180 -1.49 -22.83 -17.96
C ILE A 180 -2.26 -23.81 -17.06
N GLN A 181 -2.20 -25.10 -17.37
CA GLN A 181 -2.89 -26.13 -16.60
C GLN A 181 -2.26 -26.38 -15.23
N GLU A 182 -0.93 -26.49 -15.16
CA GLU A 182 -0.20 -26.86 -13.94
C GLU A 182 0.09 -25.65 -13.05
N PHE A 183 0.33 -24.48 -13.64
CA PHE A 183 0.72 -23.26 -12.93
C PHE A 183 -0.15 -22.05 -13.30
N PRO A 184 -1.49 -22.11 -13.25
CA PRO A 184 -2.38 -21.07 -13.77
C PRO A 184 -2.16 -19.68 -13.18
N ALA A 185 -1.64 -19.60 -11.94
CA ALA A 185 -1.33 -18.34 -11.26
C ALA A 185 0.04 -17.75 -11.62
N HIS A 186 0.94 -18.54 -12.22
CA HIS A 186 2.27 -18.08 -12.57
C HIS A 186 2.19 -16.94 -13.62
N PRO A 187 3.02 -15.88 -13.54
CA PRO A 187 2.97 -14.75 -14.47
C PRO A 187 3.06 -15.15 -15.95
N ARG A 188 3.84 -16.19 -16.27
CA ARG A 188 3.91 -16.75 -17.65
C ARG A 188 2.59 -17.32 -18.14
N SER A 189 1.77 -17.92 -17.27
CA SER A 189 0.44 -18.42 -17.63
C SER A 189 -0.45 -17.29 -18.09
N VAL A 190 -0.44 -16.18 -17.34
CA VAL A 190 -1.20 -14.97 -17.64
C VAL A 190 -0.72 -14.35 -18.95
N GLU A 191 0.60 -14.23 -19.14
CA GLU A 191 1.21 -13.72 -20.38
C GLU A 191 0.77 -14.54 -21.61
N ILE A 192 0.86 -15.86 -21.53
CA ILE A 192 0.45 -16.77 -22.61
C ILE A 192 -1.06 -16.69 -22.84
N ALA A 193 -1.87 -16.67 -21.78
CA ALA A 193 -3.32 -16.60 -21.90
C ALA A 193 -3.74 -15.31 -22.63
N TYR A 194 -3.19 -14.16 -22.23
CA TYR A 194 -3.40 -12.89 -22.92
C TYR A 194 -2.95 -12.97 -24.38
N LYS A 195 -1.74 -13.46 -24.65
CA LYS A 195 -1.21 -13.60 -26.01
C LYS A 195 -2.14 -14.42 -26.91
N LYS A 196 -2.58 -15.59 -26.46
CA LYS A 196 -3.51 -16.46 -27.21
C LYS A 196 -4.86 -15.77 -27.48
N LEU A 197 -5.38 -15.01 -26.51
CA LEU A 197 -6.64 -14.28 -26.65
C LEU A 197 -6.59 -13.14 -27.69
N VAL A 198 -5.42 -12.52 -27.86
CA VAL A 198 -5.18 -11.46 -28.85
C VAL A 198 -4.89 -12.05 -30.23
N GLU A 199 -4.02 -13.06 -30.32
CA GLU A 199 -3.59 -13.63 -31.60
C GLU A 199 -4.66 -14.52 -32.25
N THR A 200 -5.49 -15.21 -31.46
CA THR A 200 -6.52 -16.13 -31.97
C THR A 200 -7.90 -15.81 -31.37
N PRO A 201 -8.61 -14.80 -31.90
CA PRO A 201 -10.01 -14.58 -31.53
C PRO A 201 -10.87 -15.81 -31.82
N ASN A 202 -11.83 -16.14 -30.94
CA ASN A 202 -12.67 -17.35 -31.03
C ASN A 202 -11.91 -18.68 -30.82
N HIS A 203 -10.82 -18.67 -30.07
CA HIS A 203 -10.10 -19.88 -29.68
C HIS A 203 -11.06 -20.89 -28.98
N PRO A 204 -10.99 -22.21 -29.25
CA PRO A 204 -11.90 -23.18 -28.61
C PRO A 204 -11.89 -23.14 -27.08
N SER A 205 -10.75 -22.80 -26.49
CA SER A 205 -10.56 -22.62 -25.04
C SER A 205 -10.70 -21.17 -24.56
N GLU A 206 -11.25 -20.26 -25.37
CA GLU A 206 -11.31 -18.82 -25.07
C GLU A 206 -11.92 -18.52 -23.70
N LYS A 207 -13.06 -19.13 -23.35
CA LYS A 207 -13.67 -18.97 -22.02
C LYS A 207 -12.68 -19.32 -20.91
N ALA A 208 -11.94 -20.42 -21.04
CA ALA A 208 -10.98 -20.86 -20.03
C ALA A 208 -9.80 -19.89 -19.91
N LEU A 209 -9.27 -19.39 -21.03
CA LEU A 209 -8.19 -18.39 -21.03
C LEU A 209 -8.64 -17.06 -20.42
N LEU A 210 -9.86 -16.61 -20.73
CA LEU A 210 -10.45 -15.42 -20.10
C LEU A 210 -10.65 -15.62 -18.59
N MET A 211 -11.00 -16.83 -18.14
CA MET A 211 -11.06 -17.15 -16.72
C MET A 211 -9.68 -17.14 -16.04
N VAL A 212 -8.61 -17.55 -16.73
CA VAL A 212 -7.23 -17.41 -16.23
C VAL A 212 -6.92 -15.92 -16.02
N MET A 213 -7.25 -15.06 -16.99
CA MET A 213 -7.09 -13.61 -16.85
C MET A 213 -7.89 -13.06 -15.68
N ALA A 214 -9.16 -13.44 -15.52
CA ALA A 214 -10.02 -12.94 -14.45
C ALA A 214 -9.57 -13.40 -13.05
N ARG A 215 -8.96 -14.59 -12.91
CA ARG A 215 -8.57 -15.16 -11.60
C ARG A 215 -7.14 -14.83 -11.21
N HIS A 216 -6.23 -14.76 -12.18
CA HIS A 216 -4.79 -14.69 -11.94
C HIS A 216 -4.12 -13.49 -12.62
N GLY A 217 -4.81 -12.87 -13.58
CA GLY A 217 -4.27 -11.75 -14.34
C GLY A 217 -4.46 -10.38 -13.68
N LEU A 218 -4.71 -10.29 -12.37
CA LEU A 218 -5.04 -9.04 -11.69
C LEU A 218 -4.04 -7.90 -11.94
N TYR A 219 -2.77 -8.25 -12.17
CA TYR A 219 -1.66 -7.32 -12.41
C TYR A 219 -1.37 -7.07 -13.90
N HIS A 220 -2.08 -7.77 -14.78
CA HIS A 220 -1.89 -7.59 -16.20
C HIS A 220 -2.60 -6.29 -16.64
N PRO A 221 -1.93 -5.36 -17.37
CA PRO A 221 -2.53 -4.09 -17.76
C PRO A 221 -3.88 -4.20 -18.50
N GLU A 222 -4.05 -5.30 -19.25
CA GLU A 222 -5.25 -5.57 -20.05
C GLU A 222 -6.31 -6.44 -19.35
N VAL A 223 -6.18 -6.69 -18.04
CA VAL A 223 -7.09 -7.60 -17.31
C VAL A 223 -8.55 -7.17 -17.42
N LEU A 224 -8.83 -5.86 -17.31
CA LEU A 224 -10.19 -5.34 -17.35
C LEU A 224 -10.82 -5.52 -18.72
N THR A 225 -10.05 -5.31 -19.79
CA THR A 225 -10.46 -5.59 -21.18
C THR A 225 -10.86 -7.06 -21.34
N MET A 226 -10.07 -7.97 -20.77
CA MET A 226 -10.36 -9.41 -20.82
C MET A 226 -11.58 -9.79 -19.97
N VAL A 227 -11.73 -9.19 -18.78
CA VAL A 227 -12.89 -9.41 -17.91
C VAL A 227 -14.19 -8.91 -18.56
N ASP A 228 -14.16 -7.80 -19.28
CA ASP A 228 -15.32 -7.31 -20.03
C ASP A 228 -15.70 -8.28 -21.15
N ARG A 229 -14.71 -8.73 -21.95
CA ARG A 229 -14.92 -9.73 -23.01
C ARG A 229 -15.50 -11.04 -22.47
N LEU A 230 -15.05 -11.49 -21.30
CA LEU A 230 -15.58 -12.66 -20.60
C LEU A 230 -17.07 -12.51 -20.27
N VAL A 231 -17.43 -11.38 -19.67
CA VAL A 231 -18.81 -11.09 -19.26
C VAL A 231 -19.73 -10.94 -20.47
N GLU A 232 -19.31 -10.21 -21.49
CA GLU A 232 -20.10 -9.95 -22.70
C GLU A 232 -20.34 -11.23 -23.52
N THR A 233 -19.32 -12.08 -23.65
CA THR A 233 -19.37 -13.26 -24.51
C THR A 233 -19.95 -14.48 -23.80
N TYR A 234 -19.58 -14.69 -22.53
CA TYR A 234 -19.89 -15.92 -21.78
C TYR A 234 -20.71 -15.71 -20.52
N GLY A 235 -21.22 -14.49 -20.24
CA GLY A 235 -21.93 -14.16 -19.00
C GLY A 235 -23.07 -15.12 -18.63
N ALA A 236 -23.81 -15.65 -19.61
CA ALA A 236 -24.89 -16.61 -19.39
C ALA A 236 -24.40 -18.02 -18.98
N GLN A 237 -23.11 -18.32 -19.17
CA GLN A 237 -22.48 -19.60 -18.89
C GLN A 237 -21.59 -19.58 -17.63
N LEU A 238 -21.46 -18.42 -16.97
CA LEU A 238 -20.64 -18.27 -15.76
C LEU A 238 -21.38 -18.85 -14.56
N THR A 239 -20.66 -19.64 -13.75
CA THR A 239 -21.18 -20.10 -12.46
C THR A 239 -21.16 -18.96 -11.44
N PRO A 240 -21.83 -19.10 -10.27
CA PRO A 240 -21.66 -18.13 -9.19
C PRO A 240 -20.19 -17.90 -8.82
N GLU A 241 -19.37 -18.94 -8.75
CA GLU A 241 -17.94 -18.85 -8.43
C GLU A 241 -17.17 -18.07 -9.50
N ASP A 242 -17.52 -18.23 -10.79
CA ASP A 242 -16.97 -17.40 -11.86
C ASP A 242 -17.37 -15.92 -11.69
N TRP A 243 -18.62 -15.65 -11.31
CA TRP A 243 -19.07 -14.29 -11.01
C TRP A 243 -18.37 -13.70 -9.78
N GLN A 244 -17.98 -14.50 -8.80
CA GLN A 244 -17.15 -14.05 -7.69
C GLN A 244 -15.75 -13.62 -8.17
N ALA A 245 -15.13 -14.37 -9.08
CA ALA A 245 -13.85 -13.99 -9.68
C ALA A 245 -13.95 -12.71 -10.51
N VAL A 246 -15.00 -12.57 -11.34
CA VAL A 246 -15.29 -11.33 -12.07
C VAL A 246 -15.51 -10.16 -11.12
N GLY A 247 -16.25 -10.38 -10.03
CA GLY A 247 -16.49 -9.38 -8.98
C GLY A 247 -15.20 -8.95 -8.30
N PHE A 248 -14.32 -9.90 -7.98
CA PHE A 248 -13.01 -9.64 -7.39
C PHE A 248 -12.11 -8.86 -8.33
N ALA A 249 -11.96 -9.28 -9.58
CA ALA A 249 -11.13 -8.57 -10.56
C ALA A 249 -11.58 -7.10 -10.75
N ASN A 250 -12.88 -6.86 -10.86
CA ASN A 250 -13.41 -5.50 -10.94
C ASN A 250 -13.25 -4.71 -9.64
N TRP A 251 -13.36 -5.36 -8.47
CA TRP A 251 -13.23 -4.70 -7.19
C TRP A 251 -11.79 -4.22 -6.94
N GLU A 252 -10.81 -5.10 -7.14
CA GLU A 252 -9.38 -4.77 -6.99
C GLU A 252 -8.96 -3.68 -8.00
N ASN A 253 -9.56 -3.69 -9.20
CA ASN A 253 -9.34 -2.66 -10.22
C ASN A 253 -10.34 -1.48 -10.14
N GLN A 254 -11.01 -1.30 -9.01
CA GLN A 254 -11.83 -0.12 -8.68
C GLN A 254 -13.04 0.15 -9.60
N ARG A 255 -13.47 -0.84 -10.39
CA ARG A 255 -14.73 -0.82 -11.17
C ARG A 255 -15.90 -1.23 -10.29
N TYR A 256 -16.14 -0.49 -9.21
CA TYR A 256 -17.06 -0.86 -8.13
C TYR A 256 -18.49 -1.15 -8.57
N LYS A 257 -19.02 -0.42 -9.57
CA LYS A 257 -20.34 -0.71 -10.12
C LYS A 257 -20.41 -2.10 -10.75
N ALA A 258 -19.48 -2.40 -11.66
CA ALA A 258 -19.38 -3.70 -12.32
C ALA A 258 -19.09 -4.82 -11.31
N ALA A 259 -18.24 -4.54 -10.31
CA ALA A 259 -18.01 -5.44 -9.19
C ALA A 259 -19.29 -5.74 -8.42
N GLY A 260 -20.09 -4.72 -8.10
CA GLY A 260 -21.36 -4.86 -7.40
C GLY A 260 -22.38 -5.71 -8.16
N GLU A 261 -22.48 -5.48 -9.47
CA GLU A 261 -23.32 -6.28 -10.38
C GLU A 261 -22.85 -7.73 -10.47
N ALA A 262 -21.54 -7.98 -10.54
CA ALA A 262 -20.98 -9.34 -10.54
C ALA A 262 -21.19 -10.05 -9.20
N TYR A 263 -20.89 -9.40 -8.07
CA TYR A 263 -21.10 -9.97 -6.74
C TYR A 263 -22.58 -10.27 -6.43
N SER A 264 -23.52 -9.57 -7.06
CA SER A 264 -24.94 -9.88 -6.93
C SER A 264 -25.30 -11.29 -7.45
N LYS A 265 -24.46 -11.85 -8.34
CA LYS A 265 -24.59 -13.18 -8.96
C LYS A 265 -23.64 -14.23 -8.35
N ALA A 266 -22.75 -13.81 -7.45
CA ALA A 266 -21.80 -14.69 -6.75
C ALA A 266 -22.49 -15.55 -5.66
N PRO A 267 -21.83 -16.57 -5.08
CA PRO A 267 -22.36 -17.31 -3.95
C PRO A 267 -22.72 -16.34 -2.82
N ALA A 268 -23.89 -16.53 -2.22
CA ALA A 268 -24.37 -15.65 -1.16
C ALA A 268 -23.56 -15.88 0.11
N THR A 269 -22.71 -14.91 0.45
CA THR A 269 -21.99 -14.82 1.72
C THR A 269 -22.19 -13.41 2.29
N PRO A 270 -21.97 -13.18 3.60
CA PRO A 270 -22.02 -11.83 4.15
C PRO A 270 -21.18 -10.83 3.35
N GLN A 271 -19.95 -11.22 2.99
CA GLN A 271 -19.01 -10.42 2.22
C GLN A 271 -19.49 -10.13 0.80
N THR A 272 -19.90 -11.14 0.03
CA THR A 272 -20.35 -10.93 -1.36
C THR A 272 -21.63 -10.10 -1.40
N ARG A 273 -22.55 -10.28 -0.44
CA ARG A 273 -23.75 -9.44 -0.32
C ARG A 273 -23.40 -7.99 0.04
N TYR A 274 -22.47 -7.78 0.96
CA TYR A 274 -22.00 -6.44 1.30
C TYR A 274 -21.30 -5.78 0.11
N ARG A 275 -20.35 -6.46 -0.55
CA ARG A 275 -19.66 -5.94 -1.74
C ARG A 275 -20.63 -5.68 -2.90
N ALA A 276 -21.66 -6.51 -3.08
CA ALA A 276 -22.73 -6.26 -4.04
C ALA A 276 -23.45 -4.93 -3.75
N ALA A 277 -23.93 -4.74 -2.52
CA ALA A 277 -24.64 -3.53 -2.12
C ALA A 277 -23.73 -2.28 -2.16
N ARG A 278 -22.50 -2.40 -1.67
CA ARG A 278 -21.51 -1.33 -1.61
C ARG A 278 -21.03 -0.90 -2.99
N GLY A 279 -20.75 -1.86 -3.88
CA GLY A 279 -20.36 -1.57 -5.25
C GLY A 279 -21.44 -0.81 -6.01
N LEU A 280 -22.70 -1.19 -5.81
CA LEU A 280 -23.86 -0.49 -6.36
C LEU A 280 -24.05 0.91 -5.75
N GLU A 281 -23.81 1.08 -4.44
CA GLU A 281 -23.85 2.40 -3.78
C GLU A 281 -22.82 3.35 -4.39
N ILE A 282 -21.56 2.92 -4.49
CA ILE A 282 -20.47 3.71 -5.08
C ILE A 282 -20.77 4.00 -6.57
N GLY A 283 -21.37 3.04 -7.27
CA GLY A 283 -21.85 3.18 -8.64
C GLY A 283 -23.11 4.04 -8.81
N ALA A 284 -23.53 4.78 -7.78
CA ALA A 284 -24.71 5.65 -7.76
C ALA A 284 -26.06 4.93 -8.01
N GLN A 285 -26.14 3.62 -7.80
CA GLN A 285 -27.35 2.81 -7.92
C GLN A 285 -28.12 2.72 -6.60
N ARG A 286 -28.58 3.88 -6.09
CA ARG A 286 -29.15 4.03 -4.73
C ARG A 286 -30.24 3.00 -4.40
N THR A 287 -31.22 2.82 -5.28
CA THR A 287 -32.35 1.88 -5.02
C THR A 287 -31.87 0.43 -4.89
N ALA A 288 -30.94 0.01 -5.76
CA ALA A 288 -30.38 -1.33 -5.74
C ALA A 288 -29.46 -1.54 -4.51
N ALA A 289 -28.68 -0.52 -4.13
CA ALA A 289 -27.87 -0.54 -2.91
C ALA A 289 -28.73 -0.70 -1.64
N ILE A 290 -29.83 0.06 -1.52
CA ILE A 290 -30.78 -0.06 -0.41
C ILE A 290 -31.36 -1.47 -0.34
N ALA A 291 -31.79 -2.02 -1.48
CA ALA A 291 -32.29 -3.40 -1.55
C ALA A 291 -31.20 -4.42 -1.14
N GLY A 292 -29.97 -4.22 -1.59
CA GLY A 292 -28.81 -5.04 -1.25
C GLY A 292 -28.50 -5.05 0.25
N TYR A 293 -28.42 -3.89 0.91
CA TYR A 293 -28.18 -3.81 2.35
C TYR A 293 -29.32 -4.42 3.18
N ARG A 294 -30.57 -4.26 2.75
CA ARG A 294 -31.71 -4.93 3.38
C ARG A 294 -31.62 -6.45 3.22
N ALA A 295 -31.26 -6.93 2.03
CA ALA A 295 -31.09 -8.36 1.77
C ALA A 295 -29.94 -8.96 2.59
N LEU A 296 -28.82 -8.24 2.73
CA LEU A 296 -27.71 -8.61 3.61
C LEU A 296 -28.21 -8.77 5.06
N ASN A 297 -28.94 -7.79 5.59
CA ASN A 297 -29.49 -7.85 6.95
C ASN A 297 -30.48 -9.01 7.15
N THR A 298 -31.30 -9.33 6.16
CA THR A 298 -32.25 -10.45 6.24
C THR A 298 -31.55 -11.81 6.16
N GLN A 299 -30.55 -11.96 5.27
CA GLN A 299 -29.89 -13.25 5.03
C GLN A 299 -28.81 -13.56 6.06
N PHE A 300 -28.12 -12.54 6.56
CA PHE A 300 -26.99 -12.66 7.46
C PHE A 300 -27.12 -11.70 8.65
N PRO A 301 -28.19 -11.81 9.46
CA PRO A 301 -28.50 -10.81 10.48
C PRO A 301 -27.39 -10.61 11.51
N ASP A 302 -26.60 -11.62 11.84
CA ASP A 302 -25.60 -11.51 12.90
C ASP A 302 -24.16 -11.32 12.38
N ALA A 303 -23.99 -11.19 11.06
CA ALA A 303 -22.67 -11.05 10.44
C ALA A 303 -22.08 -9.64 10.66
N PRO A 304 -20.75 -9.51 10.86
CA PRO A 304 -20.09 -8.21 10.98
C PRO A 304 -20.38 -7.26 9.80
N GLU A 305 -20.42 -7.78 8.57
CA GLU A 305 -20.72 -6.98 7.37
C GLU A 305 -22.13 -6.38 7.40
N THR A 306 -23.07 -7.01 8.10
CA THR A 306 -24.43 -6.48 8.29
C THR A 306 -24.40 -5.23 9.16
N ALA A 307 -23.55 -5.16 10.18
CA ALA A 307 -23.39 -3.95 10.99
C ALA A 307 -22.92 -2.77 10.11
N THR A 308 -21.86 -2.98 9.32
CA THR A 308 -21.36 -1.99 8.37
C THR A 308 -22.41 -1.63 7.32
N GLY A 309 -23.12 -2.63 6.78
CA GLY A 309 -24.18 -2.45 5.79
C GLY A 309 -25.36 -1.62 6.32
N LEU A 310 -25.77 -1.83 7.57
CA LEU A 310 -26.81 -1.04 8.22
C LEU A 310 -26.37 0.41 8.47
N LEU A 311 -25.12 0.63 8.91
CA LEU A 311 -24.56 1.99 9.00
C LEU A 311 -24.59 2.70 7.64
N LYS A 312 -24.20 2.02 6.56
CA LYS A 312 -24.31 2.57 5.19
C LYS A 312 -25.76 2.84 4.79
N LEU A 313 -26.65 1.91 5.08
CA LEU A 313 -28.08 2.06 4.82
C LEU A 313 -28.67 3.30 5.51
N SER A 314 -28.22 3.66 6.72
CA SER A 314 -28.70 4.84 7.46
C SER A 314 -28.52 6.15 6.68
N TYR A 315 -27.44 6.29 5.89
CA TYR A 315 -27.20 7.46 5.03
C TYR A 315 -28.04 7.47 3.75
N LEU A 316 -28.64 6.33 3.39
CA LEU A 316 -29.38 6.17 2.14
C LEU A 316 -30.89 6.27 2.33
N VAL A 317 -31.40 6.24 3.55
CA VAL A 317 -32.84 6.31 3.85
C VAL A 317 -33.23 7.67 4.42
N ASN A 318 -34.52 7.91 4.64
CA ASN A 318 -34.98 9.14 5.29
C ASN A 318 -34.63 9.14 6.79
N GLU A 319 -34.73 10.29 7.43
CA GLU A 319 -34.27 10.53 8.81
C GLU A 319 -34.94 9.60 9.83
N GLU A 320 -36.25 9.38 9.71
CA GLU A 320 -37.01 8.48 10.60
C GLU A 320 -36.54 7.02 10.45
N ALA A 321 -36.42 6.53 9.22
CA ALA A 321 -35.91 5.19 8.96
C ALA A 321 -34.44 5.06 9.37
N ALA A 322 -33.63 6.11 9.24
CA ALA A 322 -32.23 6.13 9.63
C ALA A 322 -32.09 5.94 11.15
N LEU A 323 -32.90 6.62 11.97
CA LEU A 323 -32.92 6.43 13.43
C LEU A 323 -33.22 4.96 13.79
N GLY A 324 -34.24 4.36 13.16
CA GLY A 324 -34.58 2.95 13.40
C GLY A 324 -33.50 1.96 12.94
N VAL A 325 -32.76 2.28 11.87
CA VAL A 325 -31.61 1.50 11.41
C VAL A 325 -30.43 1.63 12.37
N LEU A 326 -30.12 2.84 12.84
CA LEU A 326 -29.06 3.08 13.82
C LEU A 326 -29.36 2.37 15.15
N ASP A 327 -30.62 2.35 15.58
CA ASP A 327 -31.04 1.61 16.77
C ASP A 327 -30.82 0.10 16.63
N GLN A 328 -31.05 -0.47 15.45
CA GLN A 328 -30.69 -1.86 15.18
C GLN A 328 -29.19 -2.10 15.31
N VAL A 329 -28.35 -1.17 14.85
CA VAL A 329 -26.90 -1.30 14.98
C VAL A 329 -26.48 -1.28 16.44
N ILE A 330 -26.98 -0.31 17.21
CA ILE A 330 -26.68 -0.14 18.63
C ILE A 330 -27.08 -1.38 19.44
N GLN A 331 -28.26 -1.96 19.17
CA GLN A 331 -28.77 -3.10 19.91
C GLN A 331 -28.10 -4.43 19.57
N ARG A 332 -27.67 -4.61 18.32
CA ARG A 332 -27.19 -5.92 17.81
C ARG A 332 -25.68 -6.02 17.70
N PHE A 333 -24.98 -4.90 17.54
CA PHE A 333 -23.55 -4.90 17.21
C PHE A 333 -22.76 -3.95 18.13
N PRO A 334 -22.35 -4.40 19.33
CA PRO A 334 -21.59 -3.58 20.28
C PRO A 334 -20.33 -2.94 19.68
N ASP A 335 -19.63 -3.66 18.78
CA ASP A 335 -18.43 -3.17 18.11
C ASP A 335 -18.67 -1.97 17.16
N HIS A 336 -19.92 -1.77 16.71
CA HIS A 336 -20.33 -0.66 15.82
C HIS A 336 -21.28 0.34 16.51
N ALA A 337 -21.71 0.05 17.73
CA ALA A 337 -22.68 0.86 18.46
C ALA A 337 -22.16 2.27 18.75
N GLY A 338 -20.87 2.43 19.06
CA GLY A 338 -20.27 3.75 19.26
C GLY A 338 -20.39 4.66 18.02
N GLU A 339 -20.13 4.09 16.83
CA GLU A 339 -20.29 4.82 15.57
C GLU A 339 -21.77 5.17 15.31
N ALA A 340 -22.67 4.21 15.50
CA ALA A 340 -24.10 4.43 15.34
C ALA A 340 -24.64 5.50 16.30
N LEU A 341 -24.16 5.56 17.55
CA LEU A 341 -24.52 6.58 18.53
C LEU A 341 -24.05 7.98 18.10
N LEU A 342 -22.84 8.09 17.55
CA LEU A 342 -22.34 9.37 17.06
C LEU A 342 -23.18 9.89 15.88
N GLU A 343 -23.50 9.02 14.93
CA GLU A 343 -24.36 9.39 13.79
C GLU A 343 -25.79 9.70 14.24
N LYS A 344 -26.34 8.92 15.17
CA LYS A 344 -27.64 9.18 15.79
C LYS A 344 -27.68 10.55 16.47
N ALA A 345 -26.65 10.92 17.22
CA ALA A 345 -26.57 12.22 17.87
C ALA A 345 -26.54 13.39 16.86
N LYS A 346 -25.79 13.24 15.75
CA LYS A 346 -25.77 14.25 14.67
C LYS A 346 -27.15 14.42 14.03
N LEU A 347 -27.83 13.30 13.76
CA LEU A 347 -29.17 13.32 13.16
C LEU A 347 -30.20 13.95 14.10
N LEU A 348 -30.15 13.63 15.39
CA LEU A 348 -31.04 14.20 16.40
C LEU A 348 -30.85 15.72 16.58
N ASP A 349 -29.60 16.22 16.51
CA ASP A 349 -29.34 17.66 16.49
C ASP A 349 -29.99 18.31 15.26
N ALA A 350 -29.83 17.72 14.07
CA ALA A 350 -30.43 18.23 12.83
C ALA A 350 -31.96 18.25 12.89
N LEU A 351 -32.56 17.30 13.62
CA LEU A 351 -33.99 17.23 13.93
C LEU A 351 -34.43 18.12 15.10
N ASN A 352 -33.58 19.03 15.57
CA ASN A 352 -33.84 19.93 16.71
C ASN A 352 -34.25 19.19 18.00
N SER A 353 -33.64 18.04 18.28
CA SER A 353 -33.86 17.22 19.48
C SER A 353 -32.61 17.16 20.38
N PRO A 354 -32.14 18.30 20.93
CA PRO A 354 -30.83 18.40 21.58
C PRO A 354 -30.68 17.56 22.84
N ASP A 355 -31.74 17.40 23.64
CA ASP A 355 -31.69 16.62 24.88
C ASP A 355 -31.45 15.13 24.59
N THR A 356 -32.15 14.60 23.59
CA THR A 356 -31.97 13.20 23.15
C THR A 356 -30.60 13.01 22.48
N ALA A 357 -30.12 14.00 21.72
CA ALA A 357 -28.79 13.98 21.14
C ALA A 357 -27.70 14.00 22.23
N ALA A 358 -27.88 14.81 23.28
CA ALA A 358 -26.98 14.85 24.44
C ALA A 358 -26.92 13.50 25.15
N LYS A 359 -28.06 12.83 25.34
CA LYS A 359 -28.10 11.48 25.91
C LYS A 359 -27.37 10.45 25.06
N ALA A 360 -27.50 10.51 23.73
CA ALA A 360 -26.75 9.63 22.83
C ALA A 360 -25.22 9.83 22.93
N ARG A 361 -24.78 11.08 23.08
CA ARG A 361 -23.36 11.42 23.31
C ARG A 361 -22.86 10.97 24.68
N GLU A 362 -23.70 11.09 25.71
CA GLU A 362 -23.38 10.60 27.04
C GLU A 362 -23.14 9.09 27.01
N ILE A 363 -24.05 8.31 26.43
CA ILE A 363 -23.89 6.86 26.26
C ILE A 363 -22.62 6.54 25.46
N LEU A 364 -22.33 7.29 24.39
CA LEU A 364 -21.10 7.12 23.61
C LEU A 364 -19.84 7.30 24.48
N LEU A 365 -19.79 8.35 25.31
CA LEU A 365 -18.61 8.67 26.11
C LEU A 365 -18.46 7.78 27.34
N THR A 366 -19.53 7.15 27.83
CA THR A 366 -19.52 6.30 29.03
C THR A 366 -19.46 4.81 28.70
N GLU A 367 -20.38 4.30 27.88
CA GLU A 367 -20.49 2.86 27.57
C GLU A 367 -19.57 2.43 26.42
N TYR A 368 -19.31 3.34 25.48
CA TYR A 368 -18.48 3.10 24.29
C TYR A 368 -17.24 3.99 24.27
N SER A 369 -16.72 4.32 25.45
CA SER A 369 -15.67 5.32 25.67
C SER A 369 -14.38 5.05 24.87
N ALA A 370 -14.03 3.79 24.64
CA ALA A 370 -12.84 3.36 23.89
C ALA A 370 -13.02 3.40 22.36
N SER A 371 -14.21 3.74 21.86
CA SER A 371 -14.49 3.75 20.41
C SER A 371 -13.89 4.96 19.68
N GLU A 372 -13.59 4.79 18.39
CA GLU A 372 -13.15 5.88 17.50
C GLU A 372 -14.16 7.05 17.44
N ALA A 373 -15.45 6.71 17.56
CA ALA A 373 -16.52 7.69 17.61
C ALA A 373 -16.47 8.54 18.89
N ALA A 374 -16.13 7.95 20.04
CA ALA A 374 -15.90 8.68 21.28
C ALA A 374 -14.66 9.58 21.17
N ALA A 375 -13.57 9.10 20.57
CA ALA A 375 -12.38 9.90 20.28
C ALA A 375 -12.71 11.11 19.39
N THR A 376 -13.47 10.89 18.32
CA THR A 376 -13.98 11.95 17.42
C THR A 376 -14.78 13.01 18.16
N LEU A 377 -15.63 12.60 19.11
CA LEU A 377 -16.42 13.52 19.92
C LEU A 377 -15.54 14.32 20.90
N ARG A 378 -14.60 13.67 21.59
CA ARG A 378 -13.64 14.34 22.49
C ARG A 378 -12.79 15.36 21.74
N ALA A 379 -12.28 15.01 20.56
CA ALA A 379 -11.53 15.92 19.69
C ALA A 379 -12.35 17.16 19.33
N ARG A 380 -13.63 16.97 18.95
CA ARG A 380 -14.55 18.08 18.66
C ARG A 380 -14.74 18.99 19.87
N TYR A 381 -14.94 18.42 21.05
CA TYR A 381 -15.08 19.21 22.29
C TYR A 381 -13.80 19.97 22.64
N ALA A 382 -12.63 19.35 22.46
CA ALA A 382 -11.35 20.02 22.66
C ALA A 382 -11.19 21.22 21.71
N ARG A 383 -11.48 21.03 20.42
CA ARG A 383 -11.44 22.09 19.40
C ARG A 383 -12.42 23.22 19.72
N ASN A 384 -13.67 22.90 20.06
CA ASN A 384 -14.68 23.90 20.41
C ASN A 384 -14.27 24.75 21.63
N ALA A 385 -13.72 24.10 22.66
CA ALA A 385 -13.20 24.80 23.84
C ALA A 385 -12.02 25.72 23.48
N SER A 386 -11.12 25.28 22.59
CA SER A 386 -10.00 26.09 22.13
C SER A 386 -10.44 27.34 21.35
N THR A 387 -11.45 27.20 20.47
CA THR A 387 -12.03 28.33 19.72
C THR A 387 -12.69 29.34 20.63
N ALA A 388 -13.27 28.89 21.75
CA ALA A 388 -13.85 29.75 22.78
C ALA A 388 -12.81 30.39 23.71
N GLY A 389 -11.50 30.16 23.50
CA GLY A 389 -10.43 30.63 24.39
C GLY A 389 -10.36 29.90 25.73
N ASN A 390 -11.12 28.82 25.92
CA ASN A 390 -11.10 27.98 27.11
C ASN A 390 -9.99 26.93 27.00
N TRP A 391 -8.74 27.35 27.21
CA TRP A 391 -7.57 26.48 27.11
C TRP A 391 -7.61 25.32 28.09
N SER A 392 -8.06 25.55 29.33
CA SER A 392 -8.22 24.48 30.33
C SER A 392 -9.22 23.41 29.89
N GLY A 393 -10.34 23.81 29.28
CA GLY A 393 -11.34 22.89 28.75
C GLY A 393 -10.81 22.12 27.54
N ALA A 394 -10.05 22.79 26.66
CA ALA A 394 -9.43 22.15 25.50
C ALA A 394 -8.42 21.08 25.92
N LEU A 395 -7.54 21.41 26.88
CA LEU A 395 -6.56 20.49 27.45
C LEU A 395 -7.23 19.31 28.17
N LYS A 396 -8.30 19.56 28.95
CA LYS A 396 -9.08 18.48 29.59
C LYS A 396 -9.57 17.44 28.58
N TRP A 397 -10.23 17.88 27.51
CA TRP A 397 -10.76 16.96 26.50
C TRP A 397 -9.66 16.28 25.69
N ALA A 398 -8.54 16.97 25.45
CA ALA A 398 -7.36 16.35 24.84
C ALA A 398 -6.76 15.25 25.72
N ASP A 399 -6.62 15.50 27.02
CA ASP A 399 -6.07 14.53 27.97
C ASP A 399 -6.99 13.30 28.09
N GLU A 400 -8.31 13.50 28.11
CA GLU A 400 -9.26 12.38 28.07
C GLU A 400 -9.13 11.55 26.78
N LEU A 401 -8.95 12.19 25.62
CA LEU A 401 -8.77 11.48 24.35
C LEU A 401 -7.47 10.69 24.35
N LEU A 402 -6.35 11.32 24.70
CA LEU A 402 -5.03 10.67 24.69
C LEU A 402 -4.92 9.53 25.71
N LYS A 403 -5.71 9.59 26.79
CA LYS A 403 -5.78 8.53 27.80
C LYS A 403 -6.68 7.38 27.36
N GLU A 404 -7.90 7.66 26.93
CA GLU A 404 -8.93 6.63 26.68
C GLU A 404 -8.90 6.11 25.24
N ASN A 405 -8.29 6.85 24.31
CA ASN A 405 -8.27 6.56 22.87
C ASN A 405 -6.90 6.83 22.24
N ALA A 406 -5.83 6.34 22.86
CA ALA A 406 -4.47 6.56 22.37
C ALA A 406 -4.26 6.10 20.90
N ASP A 407 -4.94 5.06 20.44
CA ASP A 407 -4.81 4.53 19.07
C ASP A 407 -5.79 5.16 18.05
N ALA A 408 -6.48 6.24 18.42
CA ALA A 408 -7.43 6.93 17.56
C ALA A 408 -6.74 7.74 16.46
N ASP A 409 -7.40 7.86 15.32
CA ASP A 409 -6.81 8.45 14.10
C ASP A 409 -6.49 9.95 14.29
N ASN A 410 -7.22 10.62 15.18
CA ASN A 410 -7.01 12.03 15.54
C ASN A 410 -6.14 12.25 16.78
N ALA A 411 -5.60 11.19 17.40
CA ALA A 411 -4.85 11.31 18.65
C ALA A 411 -3.55 12.10 18.47
N ALA A 412 -2.80 11.85 17.39
CA ALA A 412 -1.59 12.62 17.06
C ALA A 412 -1.88 14.11 16.83
N GLU A 413 -2.97 14.41 16.12
CA GLU A 413 -3.43 15.78 15.89
C GLU A 413 -3.74 16.49 17.20
N ILE A 414 -4.58 15.87 18.04
CA ILE A 414 -5.01 16.45 19.30
C ILE A 414 -3.85 16.57 20.29
N GLY A 415 -2.92 15.62 20.32
CA GLY A 415 -1.69 15.74 21.11
C GLY A 415 -0.85 16.95 20.73
N PHE A 416 -0.67 17.21 19.44
CA PHE A 416 0.06 18.38 18.97
C PHE A 416 -0.67 19.68 19.30
N TRP A 417 -1.97 19.75 19.06
CA TRP A 417 -2.78 20.93 19.40
C TRP A 417 -2.84 21.18 20.90
N ALA A 418 -2.84 20.15 21.72
CA ALA A 418 -2.73 20.29 23.17
C ALA A 418 -1.40 20.97 23.55
N GLY A 419 -0.29 20.62 22.90
CA GLY A 419 0.98 21.34 23.06
C GLY A 419 0.87 22.83 22.70
N LYS A 420 0.21 23.14 21.57
CA LYS A 420 -0.07 24.52 21.14
C LYS A 420 -0.98 25.28 22.11
N TRP A 421 -2.01 24.64 22.65
CA TRP A 421 -2.91 25.24 23.63
C TRP A 421 -2.21 25.48 24.96
N ALA A 422 -1.34 24.56 25.39
CA ALA A 422 -0.47 24.76 26.56
C ALA A 422 0.44 25.98 26.37
N LEU A 423 1.04 26.18 25.18
CA LEU A 423 1.79 27.41 24.86
C LEU A 423 0.91 28.67 24.98
N ARG A 424 -0.31 28.64 24.42
CA ARG A 424 -1.26 29.76 24.52
C ARG A 424 -1.73 30.03 25.96
N ALA A 425 -1.72 29.02 26.82
CA ALA A 425 -1.97 29.12 28.25
C ALA A 425 -0.74 29.53 29.08
N GLY A 426 0.42 29.78 28.46
CA GLY A 426 1.66 30.13 29.15
C GLY A 426 2.39 28.96 29.82
N GLN A 427 2.02 27.72 29.48
CA GLN A 427 2.53 26.48 30.09
C GLN A 427 3.63 25.85 29.22
N THR A 428 4.77 26.53 29.07
CA THR A 428 5.84 26.12 28.15
C THR A 428 6.42 24.73 28.45
N GLN A 429 6.59 24.37 29.73
CA GLN A 429 7.10 23.04 30.10
C GLN A 429 6.09 21.93 29.78
N ASP A 430 4.79 22.19 29.96
CA ASP A 430 3.74 21.24 29.60
C ASP A 430 3.66 21.05 28.09
N ALA A 431 3.75 22.16 27.34
CA ALA A 431 3.81 22.11 25.88
C ALA A 431 4.96 21.24 25.36
N ALA A 432 6.17 21.41 25.91
CA ALA A 432 7.32 20.58 25.53
C ALA A 432 7.06 19.08 25.77
N LYS A 433 6.51 18.71 26.94
CA LYS A 433 6.15 17.32 27.25
C LYS A 433 5.11 16.76 26.28
N ARG A 434 4.12 17.57 25.89
CA ARG A 434 3.08 17.17 24.92
C ARG A 434 3.68 16.91 23.54
N PHE A 435 4.57 17.80 23.06
CA PHE A 435 5.28 17.59 21.80
C PHE A 435 6.19 16.34 21.84
N GLU A 436 6.91 16.12 22.94
CA GLU A 436 7.70 14.88 23.13
C GLU A 436 6.81 13.64 23.13
N GLY A 437 5.64 13.71 23.77
CA GLY A 437 4.64 12.65 23.77
C GLY A 437 4.16 12.31 22.35
N VAL A 438 3.86 13.31 21.52
CA VAL A 438 3.45 13.06 20.12
C VAL A 438 4.54 12.36 19.33
N ILE A 439 5.80 12.77 19.48
CA ILE A 439 6.94 12.11 18.82
C ILE A 439 7.11 10.66 19.29
N ARG A 440 6.88 10.41 20.59
CA ARG A 440 7.05 9.10 21.19
C ARG A 440 5.98 8.12 20.75
N GLU A 441 4.72 8.51 20.87
CA GLU A 441 3.55 7.63 20.64
C GLU A 441 3.14 7.57 19.15
N TYR A 442 3.31 8.68 18.40
CA TYR A 442 2.88 8.81 17.01
C TYR A 442 4.03 9.20 16.06
N PRO A 443 5.16 8.47 16.08
CA PRO A 443 6.40 8.85 15.43
C PRO A 443 6.31 8.95 13.91
N GLU A 444 5.33 8.32 13.26
CA GLU A 444 5.09 8.44 11.81
C GLU A 444 4.20 9.63 11.41
N SER A 445 3.58 10.31 12.35
CA SER A 445 2.58 11.34 12.03
C SER A 445 3.22 12.64 11.52
N TYR A 446 2.51 13.36 10.66
CA TYR A 446 2.81 14.77 10.34
C TYR A 446 2.99 15.62 11.61
N PHE A 447 2.22 15.32 12.65
CA PHE A 447 2.25 16.03 13.92
C PHE A 447 3.50 15.72 14.76
N ALA A 448 4.16 14.57 14.56
CA ALA A 448 5.47 14.31 15.14
C ALA A 448 6.55 15.20 14.51
N TRP A 449 6.52 15.41 13.19
CA TRP A 449 7.40 16.39 12.53
C TRP A 449 7.18 17.80 13.08
N ARG A 450 5.92 18.25 13.14
CA ARG A 450 5.60 19.57 13.70
C ARG A 450 6.07 19.68 15.14
N SER A 451 5.84 18.67 15.96
CA SER A 451 6.33 18.61 17.34
C SER A 451 7.86 18.69 17.42
N ALA A 452 8.58 18.01 16.53
CA ALA A 452 10.04 18.08 16.45
C ALA A 452 10.54 19.49 16.11
N VAL A 453 9.82 20.21 15.24
CA VAL A 453 10.09 21.63 14.95
C VAL A 453 9.92 22.49 16.20
N TYR A 454 8.83 22.34 16.97
CA TYR A 454 8.64 23.11 18.22
C TYR A 454 9.65 22.77 19.31
N LEU A 455 10.23 21.57 19.28
CA LEU A 455 11.32 21.16 20.18
C LEU A 455 12.72 21.56 19.65
N GLY A 456 12.81 22.27 18.52
CA GLY A 456 14.07 22.74 17.95
C GLY A 456 14.95 21.63 17.39
N TRP A 457 14.36 20.56 16.84
CA TRP A 457 15.13 19.55 16.12
C TRP A 457 15.56 20.09 14.74
N GLU A 458 16.72 19.68 14.26
CA GLU A 458 17.22 20.02 12.92
C GLU A 458 16.52 19.18 11.84
N VAL A 459 15.21 19.35 11.70
CA VAL A 459 14.34 18.58 10.80
C VAL A 459 13.71 19.43 9.71
N GLY A 460 14.11 20.71 9.60
CA GLY A 460 13.49 21.68 8.73
C GLY A 460 12.07 22.07 9.16
N ASP A 461 11.74 23.34 9.01
CA ASP A 461 10.39 23.89 9.10
C ASP A 461 9.91 24.36 7.72
N PHE A 462 8.76 25.02 7.66
CA PHE A 462 8.20 25.50 6.40
C PHE A 462 9.06 26.53 5.65
N GLN A 463 10.05 27.16 6.29
CA GLN A 463 10.94 28.13 5.64
C GLN A 463 12.31 27.52 5.29
N THR A 464 12.75 26.53 6.05
CA THR A 464 14.11 25.98 5.95
C THR A 464 14.17 24.64 5.22
N VAL A 465 13.07 23.87 5.21
CA VAL A 465 13.03 22.51 4.65
C VAL A 465 13.47 22.47 3.18
N ARG A 466 13.13 23.49 2.38
CA ARG A 466 13.51 23.59 0.96
C ARG A 466 15.01 23.39 0.75
N SER A 467 15.83 24.06 1.56
CA SER A 467 17.28 24.13 1.38
C SER A 467 18.05 23.07 2.19
N LEU A 468 17.37 22.38 3.11
CA LEU A 468 17.98 21.36 3.95
C LEU A 468 18.38 20.15 3.08
N GLN A 469 19.62 19.69 3.22
CA GLN A 469 20.15 18.52 2.52
C GLN A 469 20.52 17.44 3.55
N PRO A 470 19.55 16.63 4.01
CA PRO A 470 19.80 15.64 5.05
C PRO A 470 20.65 14.48 4.53
N THR A 471 21.50 13.93 5.40
CA THR A 471 22.17 12.65 5.13
C THR A 471 21.14 11.53 5.01
N VAL A 472 21.27 10.71 3.98
CA VAL A 472 20.39 9.56 3.69
C VAL A 472 21.25 8.30 3.62
N VAL A 473 20.91 7.29 4.43
CA VAL A 473 21.54 5.97 4.44
C VAL A 473 20.48 4.94 4.12
N LEU A 474 20.60 4.29 2.96
CA LEU A 474 19.70 3.23 2.53
C LEU A 474 20.09 1.89 3.19
N PRO A 475 19.11 1.00 3.45
CA PRO A 475 19.39 -0.36 3.90
C PRO A 475 20.30 -1.08 2.91
N THR A 476 21.32 -1.78 3.42
CA THR A 476 22.26 -2.54 2.59
C THR A 476 21.80 -3.99 2.36
N ARG A 477 20.81 -4.46 3.12
CA ARG A 477 20.25 -5.82 3.03
C ARG A 477 18.75 -5.81 3.30
N ARG A 478 18.07 -6.88 2.89
CA ARG A 478 16.67 -7.16 3.22
C ARG A 478 16.59 -8.07 4.45
N ASP A 479 15.50 -7.96 5.19
CA ASP A 479 15.15 -8.88 6.29
C ASP A 479 14.13 -9.91 5.78
N PRO A 480 14.20 -11.18 6.23
CA PRO A 480 13.30 -12.24 5.78
C PRO A 480 11.82 -11.87 5.88
N LEU A 481 11.02 -12.34 4.93
CA LEU A 481 9.58 -12.11 4.89
C LEU A 481 8.85 -13.01 5.91
N PRO A 482 7.71 -12.55 6.47
CA PRO A 482 6.97 -13.33 7.46
C PRO A 482 6.22 -14.54 6.85
N ALA A 483 6.03 -14.58 5.53
CA ALA A 483 5.43 -15.72 4.80
C ALA A 483 6.21 -16.03 3.51
N GLY A 484 6.00 -17.23 2.96
CA GLY A 484 6.66 -17.74 1.75
C GLY A 484 7.72 -18.82 2.03
N SER A 485 7.99 -19.67 1.03
CA SER A 485 8.96 -20.77 1.13
C SER A 485 10.41 -20.31 1.26
N ASP A 486 11.30 -21.20 1.70
CA ASP A 486 12.76 -20.95 1.74
C ASP A 486 13.30 -20.47 0.37
N THR A 487 12.76 -21.01 -0.72
CA THR A 487 13.10 -20.60 -2.09
C THR A 487 12.73 -19.14 -2.35
N LEU A 488 11.51 -18.74 -1.97
CA LEU A 488 11.05 -17.36 -2.07
C LEU A 488 11.91 -16.43 -1.21
N GLN A 489 12.19 -16.82 0.04
CA GLN A 489 13.04 -16.02 0.94
C GLN A 489 14.43 -15.79 0.34
N GLU A 490 15.06 -16.85 -0.17
CA GLU A 490 16.41 -16.76 -0.73
C GLU A 490 16.45 -15.85 -1.96
N LEU A 491 15.47 -15.97 -2.88
CA LEU A 491 15.35 -15.09 -4.06
C LEU A 491 15.13 -13.63 -3.66
N TYR A 492 14.23 -13.39 -2.71
CA TYR A 492 13.95 -12.05 -2.19
C TYR A 492 15.18 -11.43 -1.52
N LEU A 493 15.92 -12.17 -0.69
CA LEU A 493 17.15 -11.68 -0.05
C LEU A 493 18.28 -11.41 -1.07
N LEU A 494 18.30 -12.13 -2.19
CA LEU A 494 19.22 -11.90 -3.32
C LEU A 494 18.79 -10.77 -4.26
N GLY A 495 17.68 -10.09 -4.00
CA GLY A 495 17.18 -9.02 -4.86
C GLY A 495 16.64 -9.50 -6.21
N GLN A 496 16.29 -10.79 -6.33
CA GLN A 496 15.66 -11.36 -7.54
C GLN A 496 14.14 -11.19 -7.47
N ASP A 497 13.68 -9.93 -7.55
CA ASP A 497 12.29 -9.56 -7.26
C ASP A 497 11.27 -10.24 -8.19
N ARG A 498 11.59 -10.39 -9.48
CA ARG A 498 10.69 -11.01 -10.45
C ARG A 498 10.56 -12.51 -10.23
N GLU A 499 11.67 -13.21 -9.97
CA GLU A 499 11.65 -14.62 -9.62
C GLU A 499 10.94 -14.88 -8.28
N ALA A 500 11.20 -14.07 -7.26
CA ALA A 500 10.51 -14.16 -5.97
C ALA A 500 9.00 -13.95 -6.12
N TRP A 501 8.59 -12.96 -6.93
CA TRP A 501 7.19 -12.72 -7.26
C TRP A 501 6.54 -13.89 -8.01
N ALA A 502 7.25 -14.48 -8.99
CA ALA A 502 6.75 -15.61 -9.75
C ALA A 502 6.49 -16.84 -8.86
N VAL A 503 7.39 -17.11 -7.91
CA VAL A 503 7.18 -18.13 -6.88
C VAL A 503 5.99 -17.78 -5.99
N TRP A 504 5.92 -16.54 -5.50
CA TRP A 504 4.83 -16.07 -4.63
C TRP A 504 3.45 -16.22 -5.27
N GLN A 505 3.29 -15.90 -6.56
CA GLN A 505 2.02 -16.02 -7.25
C GLN A 505 1.48 -17.46 -7.28
N VAL A 506 2.36 -18.46 -7.22
CA VAL A 506 1.97 -19.88 -7.12
C VAL A 506 1.72 -20.30 -5.67
N GLU A 507 2.51 -19.80 -4.72
CA GLU A 507 2.37 -20.10 -3.29
C GLU A 507 1.16 -19.41 -2.64
N PHE A 508 0.76 -18.25 -3.15
CA PHE A 508 -0.31 -17.41 -2.61
C PHE A 508 -1.70 -17.89 -3.02
N SER A 509 -2.14 -18.97 -2.38
CA SER A 509 -3.30 -19.75 -2.82
C SER A 509 -4.69 -19.14 -2.59
N ASP A 510 -4.85 -18.17 -1.67
CA ASP A 510 -6.13 -17.52 -1.36
C ASP A 510 -5.99 -15.99 -1.25
N PRO A 511 -5.78 -15.28 -2.37
CA PRO A 511 -5.63 -13.83 -2.38
C PRO A 511 -6.90 -13.08 -1.95
N GLN A 512 -8.05 -13.75 -1.91
CA GLN A 512 -9.30 -13.15 -1.42
C GLN A 512 -9.36 -13.12 0.11
N ASN A 513 -8.63 -14.00 0.79
CA ASN A 513 -8.58 -14.11 2.23
C ASN A 513 -7.13 -14.35 2.72
N PRO A 514 -6.21 -13.39 2.53
CA PRO A 514 -4.82 -13.53 2.95
C PRO A 514 -4.66 -13.30 4.45
N SER A 515 -3.86 -14.12 5.14
CA SER A 515 -3.36 -13.79 6.48
C SER A 515 -2.61 -12.44 6.51
N LEU A 516 -2.36 -11.89 7.70
CA LEU A 516 -1.62 -10.63 7.83
C LEU A 516 -0.20 -10.75 7.26
N GLU A 517 0.45 -11.87 7.49
CA GLU A 517 1.79 -12.19 7.02
C GLU A 517 1.83 -12.38 5.51
N GLU A 518 0.82 -13.04 4.93
CA GLU A 518 0.70 -13.17 3.46
C GLU A 518 0.42 -11.82 2.82
N GLN A 519 -0.50 -11.01 3.36
CA GLN A 519 -0.77 -9.66 2.86
C GLN A 519 0.46 -8.74 2.95
N PHE A 520 1.21 -8.82 4.06
CA PHE A 520 2.46 -8.10 4.22
C PHE A 520 3.48 -8.52 3.16
N THR A 521 3.65 -9.84 2.99
CA THR A 521 4.58 -10.42 2.01
C THR A 521 4.23 -10.02 0.58
N ASP A 522 2.95 -10.13 0.21
CA ASP A 522 2.43 -9.69 -1.09
C ASP A 522 2.70 -8.21 -1.33
N GLY A 523 2.44 -7.37 -0.33
CA GLY A 523 2.71 -5.93 -0.42
C GLY A 523 4.19 -5.59 -0.63
N VAL A 524 5.10 -6.29 0.06
CA VAL A 524 6.55 -6.10 -0.11
C VAL A 524 7.00 -6.53 -1.50
N LEU A 525 6.55 -7.70 -1.98
CA LEU A 525 6.96 -8.23 -3.28
C LEU A 525 6.41 -7.41 -4.45
N ARG A 526 5.20 -6.86 -4.34
CA ARG A 526 4.61 -5.93 -5.32
C ARG A 526 5.46 -4.69 -5.53
N VAL A 527 5.89 -4.03 -4.45
CA VAL A 527 6.82 -2.90 -4.53
C VAL A 527 8.12 -3.33 -5.21
N GLY A 528 8.62 -4.54 -4.95
CA GLY A 528 9.81 -5.11 -5.60
C GLY A 528 9.69 -5.24 -7.13
N VAL A 529 8.50 -5.56 -7.65
CA VAL A 529 8.24 -5.65 -9.10
C VAL A 529 7.74 -4.35 -9.73
N GLY A 530 7.66 -3.27 -8.95
CA GLY A 530 7.27 -1.93 -9.41
C GLY A 530 5.77 -1.66 -9.35
N ASP A 531 4.96 -2.55 -8.75
CA ASP A 531 3.56 -2.32 -8.40
C ASP A 531 3.50 -1.63 -7.04
N ASN A 532 3.87 -0.35 -7.03
CA ASN A 532 4.09 0.42 -5.82
C ASN A 532 2.76 0.81 -5.17
N LEU A 533 1.78 1.21 -5.97
CA LEU A 533 0.48 1.67 -5.46
C LEU A 533 -0.20 0.58 -4.64
N ASP A 534 -0.38 -0.61 -5.20
CA ASP A 534 -1.04 -1.70 -4.49
C ASP A 534 -0.13 -2.26 -3.41
N GLY A 535 1.18 -2.38 -3.65
CA GLY A 535 2.13 -2.90 -2.66
C GLY A 535 2.13 -2.07 -1.36
N MET A 536 2.18 -0.74 -1.49
CA MET A 536 2.09 0.18 -0.35
C MET A 536 0.71 0.11 0.32
N PHE A 537 -0.36 -0.04 -0.47
CA PHE A 537 -1.71 -0.19 0.06
C PHE A 537 -1.85 -1.48 0.87
N MET A 538 -1.31 -2.61 0.41
CA MET A 538 -1.36 -3.89 1.13
C MET A 538 -0.68 -3.81 2.50
N VAL A 539 0.49 -3.16 2.60
CA VAL A 539 1.19 -2.99 3.89
C VAL A 539 0.51 -1.96 4.80
N SER A 540 0.11 -0.81 4.25
CA SER A 540 -0.51 0.25 5.06
C SER A 540 -1.87 -0.18 5.64
N SER A 541 -2.66 -0.92 4.86
CA SER A 541 -4.00 -1.38 5.26
C SER A 541 -4.03 -2.45 6.35
N LEU A 542 -2.90 -3.04 6.75
CA LEU A 542 -2.83 -4.03 7.82
C LEU A 542 -3.40 -3.50 9.14
N HIS A 543 -3.27 -2.20 9.42
CA HIS A 543 -3.74 -1.57 10.64
C HIS A 543 -5.27 -1.42 10.71
N TRP A 544 -5.97 -1.67 9.59
CA TRP A 544 -7.43 -1.68 9.54
C TRP A 544 -8.00 -3.06 9.90
N ARG A 545 -7.15 -4.07 10.08
CA ARG A 545 -7.58 -5.41 10.46
C ARG A 545 -7.75 -5.44 11.96
N ASP A 546 -8.98 -5.68 12.43
CA ASP A 546 -9.24 -5.68 13.87
C ASP A 546 -9.79 -7.02 14.39
N GLU A 547 -9.72 -8.07 13.55
CA GLU A 547 -9.87 -9.46 14.00
C GLU A 547 -8.90 -9.72 15.18
N PRO A 548 -9.24 -10.54 16.17
CA PRO A 548 -8.43 -10.73 17.39
C PRO A 548 -6.97 -11.12 17.10
N GLU A 549 -6.73 -11.95 16.09
CA GLU A 549 -5.40 -12.35 15.65
C GLU A 549 -4.59 -11.16 15.13
N ALA A 550 -5.24 -10.22 14.43
CA ALA A 550 -4.59 -9.02 13.90
C ALA A 550 -4.01 -8.14 15.02
N GLN A 551 -4.70 -8.05 16.16
CA GLN A 551 -4.26 -7.24 17.31
C GLN A 551 -2.94 -7.76 17.92
N THR A 552 -2.60 -9.04 17.72
CA THR A 552 -1.34 -9.63 18.19
C THR A 552 -0.25 -9.64 17.12
N ILE A 553 -0.61 -9.86 15.86
CA ILE A 553 0.36 -9.97 14.75
C ILE A 553 0.78 -8.59 14.23
N TYR A 554 -0.16 -7.66 14.06
CA TYR A 554 0.11 -6.35 13.46
C TYR A 554 1.24 -5.56 14.16
N PRO A 555 1.31 -5.48 15.50
CA PRO A 555 2.41 -4.79 16.18
C PRO A 555 3.79 -5.33 15.81
N THR A 556 3.91 -6.65 15.59
CA THR A 556 5.16 -7.30 15.16
C THR A 556 5.49 -6.93 13.72
N LEU A 557 4.51 -7.00 12.81
CA LEU A 557 4.70 -6.61 11.41
C LEU A 557 5.03 -5.12 11.26
N ARG A 558 4.42 -4.24 12.06
CA ARG A 558 4.72 -2.80 12.08
C ARG A 558 6.16 -2.51 12.50
N GLN A 559 6.75 -3.37 13.34
CA GLN A 559 8.16 -3.27 13.75
C GLN A 559 9.14 -3.89 12.75
N HIS A 560 8.64 -4.70 11.80
CA HIS A 560 9.47 -5.30 10.77
C HIS A 560 10.13 -4.20 9.91
N PRO A 561 11.45 -4.26 9.62
CA PRO A 561 12.12 -3.21 8.86
C PRO A 561 11.51 -2.96 7.48
N ALA A 562 11.07 -4.04 6.80
CA ALA A 562 10.40 -3.92 5.51
C ALA A 562 9.08 -3.11 5.58
N TYR A 563 8.40 -3.00 6.74
CA TYR A 563 7.17 -2.20 6.87
C TYR A 563 7.44 -0.73 6.49
N GLY A 564 8.47 -0.13 7.09
CA GLY A 564 8.85 1.25 6.78
C GLY A 564 9.40 1.39 5.37
N GLN A 565 10.21 0.42 4.92
CA GLN A 565 10.88 0.47 3.62
C GLN A 565 9.90 0.35 2.45
N THR A 566 8.88 -0.51 2.56
CA THR A 566 7.81 -0.66 1.56
C THR A 566 6.93 0.58 1.50
N LEU A 567 6.64 1.23 2.65
CA LEU A 567 5.81 2.44 2.67
C LEU A 567 6.54 3.71 2.24
N TYR A 568 7.87 3.71 2.23
CA TYR A 568 8.70 4.87 1.88
C TYR A 568 9.92 4.45 1.03
N PRO A 569 9.70 3.90 -0.18
CA PRO A 569 10.79 3.42 -1.03
C PRO A 569 11.48 4.57 -1.78
N PHE A 570 12.62 4.30 -2.44
CA PHE A 570 13.32 5.26 -3.30
C PHE A 570 13.39 4.86 -4.79
N PRO A 571 12.25 4.65 -5.50
CA PRO A 571 12.28 4.53 -6.95
C PRO A 571 12.81 5.83 -7.58
N PHE A 572 13.52 5.70 -8.70
CA PHE A 572 14.03 6.84 -9.47
C PHE A 572 14.98 7.79 -8.69
N ALA A 573 15.68 7.28 -7.66
CA ALA A 573 16.53 8.06 -6.77
C ALA A 573 17.54 8.95 -7.51
N ASP A 574 18.19 8.45 -8.57
CA ASP A 574 19.18 9.20 -9.34
C ASP A 574 18.56 10.43 -10.04
N ALA A 575 17.41 10.24 -10.69
CA ALA A 575 16.68 11.33 -11.36
C ALA A 575 16.17 12.37 -10.35
N ILE A 576 15.61 11.91 -9.22
CA ILE A 576 15.15 12.80 -8.14
C ILE A 576 16.34 13.61 -7.59
N ALA A 577 17.47 12.97 -7.31
CA ALA A 577 18.66 13.63 -6.79
C ALA A 577 19.19 14.68 -7.78
N GLN A 578 19.32 14.33 -9.06
CA GLN A 578 19.79 15.22 -10.11
C GLN A 578 18.92 16.49 -10.21
N TRP A 579 17.61 16.34 -10.39
CA TRP A 579 16.71 17.46 -10.64
C TRP A 579 16.42 18.29 -9.39
N SER A 580 16.49 17.68 -8.20
CA SER A 580 16.43 18.40 -6.92
C SER A 580 17.66 19.28 -6.73
N ALA A 581 18.85 18.75 -6.98
CA ALA A 581 20.11 19.49 -6.86
C ALA A 581 20.15 20.69 -7.81
N GLN A 582 19.72 20.51 -9.06
CA GLN A 582 19.67 21.59 -10.06
C GLN A 582 18.79 22.78 -9.63
N ARG A 583 17.79 22.55 -8.77
CA ARG A 583 16.81 23.57 -8.34
C ARG A 583 16.91 23.94 -6.87
N ASN A 584 17.97 23.50 -6.19
CA ASN A 584 18.14 23.68 -4.75
C ASN A 584 16.87 23.29 -3.97
N LEU A 585 16.35 22.11 -4.29
CA LEU A 585 15.23 21.48 -3.60
C LEU A 585 15.75 20.36 -2.69
N ASN A 586 15.03 20.12 -1.61
CA ASN A 586 15.27 18.99 -0.74
C ASN A 586 14.81 17.69 -1.45
N PRO A 587 15.72 16.73 -1.71
CA PRO A 587 15.37 15.51 -2.43
C PRO A 587 14.33 14.68 -1.70
N LEU A 588 14.32 14.65 -0.35
CA LEU A 588 13.30 13.92 0.41
C LEU A 588 11.92 14.58 0.32
N LEU A 589 11.86 15.91 0.19
CA LEU A 589 10.59 16.61 -0.04
C LEU A 589 10.05 16.28 -1.43
N VAL A 590 10.92 16.24 -2.46
CA VAL A 590 10.53 15.84 -3.82
C VAL A 590 10.08 14.38 -3.85
N THR A 591 10.81 13.46 -3.22
CA THR A 591 10.42 12.06 -3.08
C THR A 591 9.06 11.92 -2.38
N ALA A 592 8.82 12.69 -1.32
CA ALA A 592 7.54 12.68 -0.60
C ALA A 592 6.38 13.23 -1.44
N LEU A 593 6.64 14.25 -2.26
CA LEU A 593 5.65 14.77 -3.21
C LEU A 593 5.31 13.72 -4.28
N ILE A 594 6.30 13.12 -4.94
CA ILE A 594 6.09 12.04 -5.92
C ILE A 594 5.30 10.89 -5.29
N ARG A 595 5.69 10.48 -4.08
CA ARG A 595 4.97 9.46 -3.33
C ARG A 595 3.50 9.85 -3.19
N GLN A 596 3.20 11.10 -2.82
CA GLN A 596 1.82 11.57 -2.66
C GLN A 596 1.06 11.60 -3.98
N GLU A 597 1.68 12.05 -5.07
CA GLU A 597 1.06 12.23 -6.38
C GLU A 597 0.76 10.92 -7.12
N SER A 598 1.71 9.99 -7.14
CA SER A 598 1.64 8.81 -8.03
C SER A 598 1.88 7.49 -7.31
N ARG A 599 2.32 7.53 -6.05
CA ARG A 599 2.93 6.36 -5.38
C ARG A 599 4.06 5.75 -6.22
N PHE A 600 4.76 6.56 -7.02
CA PHE A 600 5.82 6.14 -7.95
C PHE A 600 5.36 5.36 -9.20
N GLU A 601 4.06 5.37 -9.52
CA GLU A 601 3.57 4.79 -10.76
C GLU A 601 3.85 5.72 -11.96
N PRO A 602 4.74 5.38 -12.89
CA PRO A 602 5.17 6.30 -13.95
C PRO A 602 4.11 6.51 -15.03
N GLN A 603 3.17 5.58 -15.19
CA GLN A 603 2.12 5.62 -16.22
C GLN A 603 0.76 6.06 -15.67
N ILE A 604 0.67 6.44 -14.39
CA ILE A 604 -0.61 6.79 -13.76
C ILE A 604 -1.15 8.09 -14.34
N ARG A 605 -2.45 8.09 -14.63
CA ARG A 605 -3.18 9.28 -15.10
C ARG A 605 -4.38 9.56 -14.21
N SER A 606 -4.64 10.85 -14.02
CA SER A 606 -5.85 11.28 -13.36
C SER A 606 -7.05 11.35 -14.28
N VAL A 607 -8.23 11.39 -13.67
CA VAL A 607 -9.51 11.65 -14.36
C VAL A 607 -9.50 12.97 -15.12
N VAL A 608 -8.74 13.97 -14.64
CA VAL A 608 -8.66 15.31 -15.24
C VAL A 608 -7.43 15.49 -16.14
N GLY A 609 -6.61 14.45 -16.34
CA GLY A 609 -5.51 14.45 -17.31
C GLY A 609 -4.10 14.69 -16.74
N ALA A 610 -3.94 14.83 -15.43
CA ALA A 610 -2.63 14.88 -14.77
C ALA A 610 -1.86 13.57 -15.03
N ALA A 611 -0.54 13.66 -15.27
CA ALA A 611 0.24 12.53 -15.78
C ALA A 611 1.54 12.26 -15.01
N GLY A 612 1.83 10.97 -14.84
CA GLY A 612 3.11 10.43 -14.40
C GLY A 612 3.47 10.73 -12.94
N LEU A 613 4.77 10.62 -12.63
CA LEU A 613 5.29 10.57 -11.26
C LEU A 613 4.92 11.78 -10.39
N MET A 614 4.96 12.98 -10.96
CA MET A 614 4.66 14.25 -10.26
C MET A 614 3.30 14.84 -10.68
N GLN A 615 2.45 14.03 -11.34
CA GLN A 615 1.11 14.40 -11.81
C GLN A 615 1.07 15.78 -12.51
N VAL A 616 1.99 15.98 -13.46
CA VAL A 616 2.09 17.24 -14.20
C VAL A 616 0.91 17.33 -15.19
N MET A 617 0.18 18.44 -15.16
CA MET A 617 -0.88 18.72 -16.13
C MET A 617 -0.27 19.03 -17.52
N PRO A 618 -0.87 18.56 -18.63
CA PRO A 618 -0.40 18.87 -19.98
C PRO A 618 -0.26 20.37 -20.25
N GLU A 619 -1.21 21.18 -19.78
CA GLU A 619 -1.17 22.65 -19.91
C GLU A 619 -0.04 23.27 -19.10
N THR A 620 0.23 22.71 -17.92
CA THR A 620 1.37 23.15 -17.10
C THR A 620 2.67 22.80 -17.80
N ALA A 621 2.82 21.60 -18.35
CA ALA A 621 4.00 21.20 -19.10
C ALA A 621 4.24 22.10 -20.34
N ALA A 622 3.19 22.42 -21.09
CA ALA A 622 3.26 23.33 -22.23
C ALA A 622 3.66 24.75 -21.79
N TRP A 623 3.13 25.23 -20.67
CA TRP A 623 3.56 26.51 -20.11
C TRP A 623 5.04 26.48 -19.70
N ILE A 624 5.50 25.45 -18.98
CA ILE A 624 6.92 25.28 -18.61
C ILE A 624 7.82 25.29 -19.85
N GLN A 625 7.38 24.66 -20.95
CA GLN A 625 8.08 24.67 -22.22
C GLN A 625 8.28 26.10 -22.75
N THR A 626 7.31 27.00 -22.58
CA THR A 626 7.48 28.42 -22.96
C THR A 626 8.43 29.19 -22.05
N GLN A 627 8.63 28.73 -20.83
CA GLN A 627 9.49 29.36 -19.82
C GLN A 627 10.92 28.81 -19.82
N THR A 628 11.18 27.72 -20.57
CA THR A 628 12.44 26.98 -20.51
C THR A 628 12.93 26.62 -21.92
N GLU A 629 14.22 26.27 -22.04
CA GLU A 629 14.78 25.76 -23.30
C GLU A 629 14.58 24.24 -23.46
N ILE A 630 13.47 23.67 -22.95
CA ILE A 630 13.17 22.24 -23.10
C ILE A 630 12.42 22.05 -24.43
N PRO A 631 13.04 21.53 -25.51
CA PRO A 631 12.41 21.52 -26.82
C PRO A 631 11.29 20.48 -26.93
N THR A 632 11.46 19.33 -26.27
CA THR A 632 10.55 18.19 -26.30
C THR A 632 10.52 17.52 -24.94
N TYR A 633 9.37 16.97 -24.55
CA TYR A 633 9.21 16.17 -23.34
C TYR A 633 8.20 15.05 -23.57
N ASP A 634 8.32 13.97 -22.81
CA ASP A 634 7.31 12.92 -22.69
C ASP A 634 6.86 12.80 -21.23
N LEU A 635 5.57 13.03 -20.94
CA LEU A 635 5.04 12.98 -19.58
C LEU A 635 5.02 11.56 -18.99
N ASP A 636 5.09 10.53 -19.85
CA ASP A 636 5.17 9.12 -19.45
C ASP A 636 6.62 8.68 -19.21
N ASN A 637 7.59 9.48 -19.63
CA ASN A 637 8.99 9.27 -19.31
C ASN A 637 9.28 9.76 -17.88
N PRO A 638 9.72 8.88 -16.96
CA PRO A 638 9.99 9.24 -15.57
C PRO A 638 10.92 10.44 -15.39
N ASN A 639 11.99 10.53 -16.19
CA ASN A 639 12.99 11.56 -16.04
C ASN A 639 12.46 12.93 -16.50
N ASP A 640 11.75 12.99 -17.62
CA ASP A 640 11.13 14.22 -18.11
C ASP A 640 10.02 14.70 -17.16
N ASN A 641 9.21 13.78 -16.63
CA ASN A 641 8.17 14.09 -15.66
C ASN A 641 8.75 14.69 -14.37
N ILE A 642 9.80 14.07 -13.80
CA ILE A 642 10.51 14.60 -12.63
C ILE A 642 11.14 15.97 -12.95
N LYS A 643 11.75 16.13 -14.13
CA LYS A 643 12.35 17.38 -14.57
C LYS A 643 11.31 18.51 -14.60
N LEU A 644 10.13 18.27 -15.17
CA LEU A 644 9.06 19.27 -15.27
C LEU A 644 8.41 19.54 -13.91
N GLY A 645 8.07 18.51 -13.14
CA GLY A 645 7.43 18.66 -11.84
C GLY A 645 8.32 19.38 -10.82
N THR A 646 9.63 19.08 -10.79
CA THR A 646 10.57 19.81 -9.92
C THR A 646 10.77 21.26 -10.38
N TRP A 647 10.64 21.56 -11.67
CA TRP A 647 10.59 22.95 -12.15
C TRP A 647 9.38 23.67 -11.59
N TYR A 648 8.21 23.05 -11.68
CA TYR A 648 6.97 23.66 -11.20
C TYR A 648 7.00 23.86 -9.68
N LEU A 649 7.53 22.91 -8.93
CA LEU A 649 7.72 23.05 -7.48
C LEU A 649 8.69 24.18 -7.13
N ASP A 650 9.77 24.36 -7.89
CA ASP A 650 10.68 25.49 -7.70
C ASP A 650 9.97 26.83 -7.96
N TYR A 651 9.23 26.93 -9.07
CA TYR A 651 8.41 28.09 -9.39
C TYR A 651 7.45 28.43 -8.24
N THR A 652 6.68 27.47 -7.72
CA THR A 652 5.74 27.76 -6.63
C THR A 652 6.46 28.18 -5.34
N HIS A 653 7.68 27.71 -5.08
CA HIS A 653 8.46 28.22 -3.96
C HIS A 653 8.94 29.66 -4.17
N GLN A 654 9.35 30.03 -5.39
CA GLN A 654 9.80 31.40 -5.69
C GLN A 654 8.69 32.42 -5.46
N GLU A 655 7.43 32.08 -5.80
CA GLU A 655 6.25 32.92 -5.55
C GLU A 655 6.03 33.27 -4.07
N TYR A 656 6.50 32.43 -3.14
CA TYR A 656 6.28 32.61 -1.70
C TYR A 656 7.58 32.77 -0.92
N SER A 657 8.61 33.39 -1.50
CA SER A 657 9.90 33.61 -0.82
C SER A 657 10.48 32.34 -0.20
N ASN A 658 10.38 31.22 -0.93
CA ASN A 658 10.79 29.87 -0.53
C ASN A 658 10.00 29.22 0.62
N HIS A 659 8.82 29.72 0.96
CA HIS A 659 7.98 29.13 1.99
C HIS A 659 7.30 27.84 1.50
N SER A 660 7.83 26.68 1.90
CA SER A 660 7.44 25.36 1.41
C SER A 660 5.99 24.98 1.69
N LEU A 661 5.36 25.46 2.78
CA LEU A 661 3.93 25.21 3.01
C LEU A 661 3.07 25.76 1.85
N TYR A 662 3.33 27.00 1.46
CA TYR A 662 2.55 27.67 0.42
C TYR A 662 2.90 27.09 -0.94
N ALA A 663 4.18 26.79 -1.18
CA ALA A 663 4.62 26.15 -2.42
C ALA A 663 3.97 24.78 -2.66
N VAL A 664 3.94 23.91 -1.63
CA VAL A 664 3.32 22.58 -1.69
C VAL A 664 1.80 22.70 -1.81
N ALA A 665 1.16 23.63 -1.08
CA ALA A 665 -0.27 23.89 -1.24
C ALA A 665 -0.60 24.39 -2.67
N SER A 666 0.24 25.25 -3.25
CA SER A 666 0.06 25.80 -4.59
C SER A 666 0.36 24.80 -5.70
N TYR A 667 1.20 23.80 -5.43
CA TYR A 667 1.42 22.69 -6.36
C TYR A 667 0.10 21.95 -6.62
N ASN A 668 -0.67 21.66 -5.56
CA ASN A 668 -1.95 20.96 -5.64
C ASN A 668 -3.13 21.89 -6.00
N ALA A 669 -3.26 23.04 -5.36
CA ALA A 669 -4.43 23.92 -5.52
C ALA A 669 -4.23 25.05 -6.54
N GLY A 670 -3.02 25.24 -7.06
CA GLY A 670 -2.67 26.37 -7.91
C GLY A 670 -2.29 27.64 -7.12
N PRO A 671 -1.31 28.44 -7.58
CA PRO A 671 -0.84 29.64 -6.88
C PRO A 671 -1.92 30.70 -6.61
N GLY A 672 -2.88 30.85 -7.53
CA GLY A 672 -3.97 31.83 -7.38
C GLY A 672 -4.86 31.54 -6.17
N ASN A 673 -5.24 30.28 -5.96
CA ASN A 673 -6.06 29.88 -4.80
C ASN A 673 -5.33 30.14 -3.49
N VAL A 674 -4.04 29.77 -3.40
CA VAL A 674 -3.25 29.96 -2.18
C VAL A 674 -3.00 31.44 -1.90
N ALA A 675 -2.71 32.25 -2.93
CA ALA A 675 -2.58 33.70 -2.78
C ALA A 675 -3.88 34.31 -2.21
N ASP A 676 -5.04 33.89 -2.73
CA ASP A 676 -6.35 34.28 -2.21
C ASP A 676 -6.55 33.87 -0.74
N TRP A 677 -6.15 32.67 -0.36
CA TRP A 677 -6.28 32.19 1.02
C TRP A 677 -5.40 32.97 1.99
N ILE A 678 -4.16 33.28 1.58
CA ILE A 678 -3.23 34.11 2.34
C ILE A 678 -3.80 35.53 2.51
N ALA A 679 -4.34 36.13 1.44
CA ALA A 679 -4.89 37.48 1.49
C ALA A 679 -6.13 37.60 2.39
N ARG A 680 -7.01 36.58 2.38
CA ARG A 680 -8.27 36.59 3.15
C ARG A 680 -8.07 36.39 4.65
N GLN A 681 -7.00 35.73 5.03
CA GLN A 681 -6.78 35.32 6.40
C GLN A 681 -5.37 35.72 6.79
N ASN A 682 -5.26 36.78 7.59
CA ASN A 682 -4.00 37.27 8.15
C ASN A 682 -3.45 36.26 9.18
N TYR A 683 -3.04 35.08 8.71
CA TYR A 683 -2.56 33.99 9.55
C TYR A 683 -1.17 34.34 10.08
N LEU A 684 -1.07 34.55 11.39
CA LEU A 684 0.21 34.66 12.09
C LEU A 684 0.82 33.27 12.39
N ASP A 685 0.01 32.22 12.31
CA ASP A 685 0.35 30.85 12.70
C ASP A 685 0.16 29.91 11.50
N THR A 686 1.25 29.35 10.99
CA THR A 686 1.23 28.45 9.83
C THR A 686 0.48 27.14 10.09
N ASP A 687 0.45 26.69 11.35
CA ASP A 687 -0.31 25.47 11.70
C ASP A 687 -1.82 25.74 11.68
N ASP A 688 -2.26 26.94 12.08
CA ASP A 688 -3.64 27.40 11.91
C ASP A 688 -4.01 27.59 10.43
N PHE A 689 -3.07 28.03 9.58
CA PHE A 689 -3.27 28.09 8.12
C PHE A 689 -3.61 26.70 7.58
N VAL A 690 -2.76 25.70 7.85
CA VAL A 690 -2.97 24.30 7.39
C VAL A 690 -4.35 23.80 7.80
N ASP A 691 -4.76 24.04 9.05
CA ASP A 691 -6.02 23.54 9.57
C ASP A 691 -7.25 24.20 8.92
N LYS A 692 -7.08 25.40 8.37
CA LYS A 692 -8.14 26.20 7.73
C LYS A 692 -8.04 26.30 6.21
N ILE A 693 -7.15 25.54 5.57
CA ILE A 693 -7.13 25.39 4.11
C ILE A 693 -8.55 25.00 3.66
N PRO A 694 -9.22 25.80 2.80
CA PRO A 694 -10.64 25.57 2.47
C PRO A 694 -10.91 24.28 1.70
N PHE A 695 -9.91 23.81 0.95
CA PHE A 695 -10.01 22.57 0.18
C PHE A 695 -9.53 21.41 1.06
N PRO A 696 -10.42 20.48 1.47
CA PRO A 696 -10.03 19.34 2.32
C PRO A 696 -8.93 18.49 1.68
N GLU A 697 -8.99 18.32 0.36
CA GLU A 697 -7.92 17.68 -0.42
C GLU A 697 -6.57 18.35 -0.19
N THR A 698 -6.47 19.66 -0.43
CA THR A 698 -5.19 20.37 -0.32
C THR A 698 -4.68 20.36 1.13
N LYS A 699 -5.59 20.40 2.11
CA LYS A 699 -5.25 20.25 3.53
C LYS A 699 -4.59 18.90 3.81
N ASP A 700 -5.20 17.81 3.33
CA ASP A 700 -4.70 16.46 3.54
C ASP A 700 -3.45 16.19 2.68
N TYR A 701 -3.36 16.78 1.49
CA TYR A 701 -2.19 16.75 0.62
C TYR A 701 -0.96 17.35 1.31
N VAL A 702 -1.08 18.57 1.87
CA VAL A 702 0.00 19.22 2.62
C VAL A 702 0.46 18.34 3.78
N LYS A 703 -0.47 17.85 4.60
CA LYS A 703 -0.15 16.95 5.72
C LYS A 703 0.55 15.67 5.24
N SER A 704 0.11 15.11 4.11
CA SER A 704 0.65 13.86 3.55
C SER A 704 2.05 14.04 2.96
N VAL A 705 2.32 15.15 2.25
CA VAL A 705 3.65 15.45 1.70
C VAL A 705 4.67 15.68 2.83
N PHE A 706 4.36 16.53 3.80
CA PHE A 706 5.30 16.78 4.91
C PHE A 706 5.40 15.61 5.88
N GLY A 707 4.30 14.87 6.10
CA GLY A 707 4.35 13.58 6.78
C GLY A 707 5.25 12.60 6.04
N GLY A 708 5.15 12.50 4.72
CA GLY A 708 6.04 11.69 3.89
C GLY A 708 7.50 12.09 4.02
N TYR A 709 7.81 13.39 3.92
CA TYR A 709 9.14 13.94 4.13
C TYR A 709 9.72 13.52 5.48
N TRP A 710 8.94 13.68 6.55
CA TRP A 710 9.32 13.26 7.89
C TRP A 710 9.57 11.76 8.00
N ASN A 711 8.74 10.95 7.34
CA ASN A 711 8.90 9.50 7.34
C ASN A 711 10.17 9.06 6.61
N TYR A 712 10.52 9.68 5.48
CA TYR A 712 11.83 9.47 4.86
C TYR A 712 12.96 9.88 5.80
N LEU A 713 12.86 11.06 6.42
CA LEU A 713 13.89 11.56 7.31
C LEU A 713 14.11 10.62 8.51
N ARG A 714 13.06 10.22 9.22
CA ARG A 714 13.19 9.34 10.40
C ARG A 714 13.67 7.93 10.08
N LEU A 715 13.41 7.44 8.87
CA LEU A 715 13.79 6.08 8.46
C LEU A 715 15.23 6.03 7.96
N TYR A 716 15.69 7.08 7.25
CA TYR A 716 16.94 7.04 6.50
C TYR A 716 17.99 8.05 6.95
N ASN A 717 17.68 8.98 7.85
CA ASN A 717 18.70 9.84 8.47
C ASN A 717 19.17 9.24 9.82
N PRO A 718 20.45 8.86 9.96
CA PRO A 718 20.96 8.20 11.17
C PRO A 718 20.81 9.04 12.45
N GLU A 719 20.99 10.35 12.36
CA GLU A 719 20.95 11.26 13.52
C GLU A 719 19.51 11.40 14.06
N ILE A 720 18.55 11.60 13.15
CA ILE A 720 17.13 11.67 13.50
C ILE A 720 16.63 10.31 14.03
N ALA A 721 17.02 9.20 13.39
CA ALA A 721 16.68 7.86 13.87
C ALA A 721 17.21 7.63 15.30
N GLN A 722 18.46 8.00 15.59
CA GLN A 722 19.04 7.89 16.93
C GLN A 722 18.32 8.80 17.94
N ARG A 723 17.97 10.03 17.54
CA ARG A 723 17.25 10.98 18.41
C ARG A 723 15.86 10.45 18.77
N LEU A 724 15.12 9.89 17.81
CA LEU A 724 13.84 9.24 18.06
C LEU A 724 13.96 8.05 19.02
N GLN A 725 14.99 7.22 18.85
CA GLN A 725 15.24 6.11 19.76
C GLN A 725 15.48 6.59 21.20
N LYS A 726 16.21 7.69 21.39
CA LYS A 726 16.41 8.32 22.71
C LYS A 726 15.10 8.83 23.31
N THR A 727 14.29 9.54 22.51
CA THR A 727 12.97 10.06 22.96
C THR A 727 12.05 8.92 23.41
N ARG A 728 12.07 7.78 22.71
CA ARG A 728 11.29 6.59 23.11
C ARG A 728 11.76 5.99 24.43
N ARG A 729 13.08 5.89 24.66
CA ARG A 729 13.65 5.32 25.90
C ARG A 729 13.39 6.18 27.14
N ASN A 730 13.46 7.50 27.01
CA ASN A 730 13.30 8.42 28.16
C ASN A 730 11.86 8.50 28.70
N GLY A 731 10.87 7.91 28.01
CA GLY A 731 9.47 7.83 28.46
C GLY A 731 9.08 6.52 29.16
N SER A 732 9.99 5.53 29.25
CA SER A 732 9.74 4.22 29.86
C SER A 732 10.20 4.11 31.33
N SER A 733 10.56 5.24 31.94
CA SER A 733 10.90 5.41 33.36
C SER A 733 9.87 6.31 34.02
#